data_AF-A0A9W9N2Q0-F1
#
_entry.id   AF-A0A9W9N2Q0-F1
#
_cell.length_a   1.000
_cell.length_b   1.000
_cell.length_c   1.000
_cell.angle_alpha   90.00
_cell.angle_beta   90.00
_cell.angle_gamma   90.00
#
_symmetry.space_group_name_H-M   'P 1'
#
loop_
_entity.id
_entity.type
_entity.pdbx_description
1 polymer ?
#
loop_
_entity_poly.entity_id
_entity_poly.type
_entity_poly.pdbx_seq_one_letter_code
_entity_poly.pdbx_strand_id
1 'polypeptide(L)'
;MPQSFHSDNKPVLVDMGPTEIEGKQGLMDDGNGFIDENLPIAYPAWRRDPLRRTRCRWNPVKLVATIGWIGLISYGLIKFVENKSDEPRTPHPQAPAFCDSPQCIHAASEILNNLDPNHADIDPCTNFDQYVCGGWRQLHDMRSDQGSIFAGTIMAENSQTKLRHILEQADASDPSDAKNFKKLKTAYDACLDESTVRSRGSKPLDEMLAGLQSIYPTKGGLVSGTQDHLTSAILYLMKSGVNALVSSGVTPDDRDPDNVVIMVTPPREIGLPAIEYYNNTELVAQYTTVLKEVLQGFSGSDKIAENIVAFETKLANVTPDTATQEDVTKYYNPRSIKETDSMIPEISFADILSELAPHDYKGDRLIVGSPSYMKALSEILNDASRETVSFFLQWKAIQAYADKIEDDKVAPLRRFKNTLEGKDPQATQERWRKCIQTLDEGLGWSLSRFYVMDSFPESSKKLGDQIVSDIKERFVFTLDQTEWMSPDVRKLGIQKVGNIIQKIGYPTKSPNVMDPEDIEKYYRELDVSENSFFENQVAVAKFDLHNEWSKLGKPTDRDEWDMSAPTVNAYYNPPGNEIVFPAGIMQPPTFYGPSAPLYLAYGAFGAVSGHELSHAFDSTGRHYDETGNYTNWWDEKTVEAFEERAQCFVDQYSDFTVEGPGDKILHVNGRLTLGENIADAGGLTASFHAWKKHDEAKPDLHLPGLDSFSKEQLFFISYANWWCGKTTKEAAEKGIYTDPHAPKSARIIETMANSREFKDAFKCPDKKPVCKLW
;
A
#
# COMPACT_ATOMS: atom_id res chain seq x y z
N MET A 1 -43.01 -18.87 12.83
CA MET A 1 -43.88 -18.14 13.79
C MET A 1 -43.21 -18.18 15.16
N PRO A 2 -43.43 -17.18 16.05
CA PRO A 2 -42.46 -16.85 17.10
C PRO A 2 -42.97 -17.11 18.52
N GLN A 3 -42.05 -17.02 19.49
CA GLN A 3 -42.34 -16.48 20.82
C GLN A 3 -41.28 -15.45 21.21
N SER A 4 -41.72 -14.46 21.99
CA SER A 4 -41.00 -13.25 22.37
C SER A 4 -40.95 -13.12 23.88
N PHE A 5 -39.93 -12.44 24.43
CA PHE A 5 -40.03 -11.84 25.76
C PHE A 5 -39.47 -10.42 25.79
N HIS A 6 -40.24 -9.51 26.38
CA HIS A 6 -39.81 -8.19 26.85
C HIS A 6 -39.64 -8.23 28.37
N SER A 7 -38.77 -7.38 28.90
CA SER A 7 -38.93 -6.77 30.21
C SER A 7 -38.14 -5.47 30.29
N ASP A 8 -38.81 -4.35 30.57
CA ASP A 8 -38.21 -3.04 30.76
C ASP A 8 -37.36 -2.95 32.04
N ASN A 9 -36.43 -1.98 32.09
CA ASN A 9 -36.20 -1.24 33.32
C ASN A 9 -35.58 0.16 33.09
N LYS A 10 -36.16 1.14 33.80
CA LYS A 10 -35.68 2.50 34.12
C LYS A 10 -35.94 2.69 35.64
N PRO A 11 -35.44 3.72 36.36
CA PRO A 11 -34.77 4.95 35.93
C PRO A 11 -33.35 5.07 36.58
N VAL A 12 -32.63 6.20 36.68
CA VAL A 12 -32.87 7.47 37.40
C VAL A 12 -31.99 8.60 36.83
N LEU A 13 -32.50 9.85 36.85
CA LEU A 13 -31.75 11.10 36.61
C LEU A 13 -31.26 11.70 37.94
N VAL A 14 -30.08 12.34 37.93
CA VAL A 14 -29.64 13.31 38.95
C VAL A 14 -29.07 14.55 38.24
N ASP A 15 -29.27 15.72 38.83
CA ASP A 15 -29.13 17.04 38.21
C ASP A 15 -27.80 17.76 38.58
N MET A 16 -27.51 18.92 37.96
CA MET A 16 -26.21 19.60 38.03
C MET A 16 -26.06 20.68 39.11
N GLY A 17 -24.96 20.59 39.88
CA GLY A 17 -24.24 21.72 40.50
C GLY A 17 -24.96 22.53 41.61
N PRO A 18 -24.41 23.70 42.00
CA PRO A 18 -23.07 24.23 41.77
C PRO A 18 -22.23 24.32 43.07
N THR A 19 -21.01 24.85 43.03
CA THR A 19 -20.29 25.31 44.24
C THR A 19 -19.25 26.38 43.91
N GLU A 20 -19.23 27.48 44.67
CA GLU A 20 -18.30 28.60 44.50
C GLU A 20 -17.59 28.98 45.81
N ILE A 21 -16.32 29.37 45.67
CA ILE A 21 -15.59 30.43 46.41
C ILE A 21 -15.58 30.38 47.96
N GLU A 22 -14.42 30.02 48.50
CA GLU A 22 -13.64 30.80 49.49
C GLU A 22 -12.19 30.26 49.47
N GLY A 23 -11.10 31.03 49.64
CA GLY A 23 -10.96 32.48 49.79
C GLY A 23 -9.74 32.84 50.67
N LYS A 24 -8.69 33.48 50.11
CA LYS A 24 -7.62 34.16 50.90
C LYS A 24 -6.78 35.14 50.07
N GLN A 25 -6.22 36.14 50.75
CA GLN A 25 -5.67 37.37 50.16
C GLN A 25 -4.18 37.57 50.42
N GLY A 26 -3.53 38.36 49.56
CA GLY A 26 -2.42 39.25 49.94
C GLY A 26 -1.22 39.26 48.99
N LEU A 27 -0.53 40.39 48.76
CA LEU A 27 -0.85 41.81 49.02
C LEU A 27 0.24 42.70 48.33
N MET A 28 -0.09 43.96 47.98
CA MET A 28 0.83 45.05 47.57
C MET A 28 1.51 44.90 46.18
N ASP A 29 2.00 45.93 45.48
CA ASP A 29 1.77 47.42 45.33
C ASP A 29 2.70 47.86 44.15
N ASP A 30 2.61 48.98 43.41
CA ASP A 30 1.71 50.15 43.24
C ASP A 30 1.92 50.65 41.76
N GLY A 31 1.12 51.61 41.25
CA GLY A 31 1.63 52.56 40.25
C GLY A 31 0.69 53.04 39.14
N ASN A 32 -0.08 54.10 39.42
CA ASN A 32 -0.56 55.21 38.54
C ASN A 32 -0.40 55.07 36.99
N GLY A 33 -1.35 55.42 36.09
CA GLY A 33 -2.48 56.37 36.09
C GLY A 33 -2.52 57.07 34.70
N PHE A 34 -3.47 57.93 34.26
CA PHE A 34 -4.77 58.41 34.79
C PHE A 34 -5.47 59.28 33.68
N ILE A 35 -6.81 59.14 33.45
CA ILE A 35 -7.75 60.07 32.72
C ILE A 35 -7.45 60.50 31.24
N ASP A 36 -8.36 61.01 30.39
CA ASP A 36 -9.78 61.45 30.53
C ASP A 36 -10.65 61.24 29.24
N GLU A 37 -11.94 61.62 29.28
CA GLU A 37 -13.04 61.29 28.32
C GLU A 37 -13.54 62.44 27.37
N ASN A 38 -14.54 62.10 26.52
CA ASN A 38 -15.64 62.92 25.88
C ASN A 38 -15.52 63.31 24.37
N LEU A 39 -16.37 62.85 23.40
CA LEU A 39 -17.85 62.95 23.17
C LEU A 39 -18.38 64.39 22.87
N PRO A 40 -19.52 64.63 22.13
CA PRO A 40 -20.25 63.81 21.11
C PRO A 40 -21.11 64.58 20.00
N ILE A 41 -21.96 63.84 19.25
CA ILE A 41 -23.23 64.21 18.49
C ILE A 41 -23.21 65.16 17.24
N ALA A 42 -23.77 64.71 16.09
CA ALA A 42 -24.88 65.37 15.35
C ALA A 42 -25.39 64.65 14.06
N TYR A 43 -26.73 64.63 13.87
CA TYR A 43 -27.48 64.36 12.62
C TYR A 43 -28.34 65.61 12.27
N PRO A 44 -28.78 65.81 11.00
CA PRO A 44 -30.23 65.73 10.76
C PRO A 44 -30.67 65.26 9.34
N ALA A 45 -31.95 64.91 9.20
CA ALA A 45 -32.66 64.74 7.92
C ALA A 45 -33.73 65.85 7.70
N TRP A 46 -34.50 65.86 6.59
CA TRP A 46 -35.99 66.08 6.55
C TRP A 46 -36.62 66.41 5.16
N ARG A 47 -37.92 66.04 5.02
CA ARG A 47 -39.03 66.59 4.18
C ARG A 47 -39.28 66.09 2.74
N ARG A 48 -40.57 66.21 2.34
CA ARG A 48 -41.26 65.88 1.06
C ARG A 48 -42.38 66.90 0.80
N ASP A 49 -42.91 66.92 -0.43
CA ASP A 49 -44.23 67.43 -0.89
C ASP A 49 -44.50 68.96 -0.82
N PRO A 50 -45.53 69.52 -1.53
CA PRO A 50 -46.54 68.86 -2.39
C PRO A 50 -46.77 69.42 -3.82
N LEU A 51 -47.59 68.66 -4.56
CA LEU A 51 -48.24 68.90 -5.87
C LEU A 51 -48.63 70.35 -6.27
N ARG A 52 -48.51 70.65 -7.57
CA ARG A 52 -49.41 71.59 -8.30
C ARG A 52 -49.90 71.00 -9.62
N ARG A 53 -51.22 71.09 -9.87
CA ARG A 53 -51.84 70.79 -11.17
C ARG A 53 -51.88 72.04 -12.04
N THR A 54 -51.53 71.93 -13.32
CA THR A 54 -51.92 72.88 -14.37
C THR A 54 -52.51 72.12 -15.56
N ARG A 55 -53.60 72.64 -16.14
CA ARG A 55 -54.18 72.11 -17.40
C ARG A 55 -53.53 72.84 -18.58
N CYS A 56 -53.09 72.10 -19.59
CA CYS A 56 -52.84 72.66 -20.94
C CYS A 56 -53.76 71.99 -21.96
N ARG A 57 -54.25 72.80 -22.91
CA ARG A 57 -55.17 72.35 -23.98
C ARG A 57 -54.36 71.68 -25.09
N TRP A 58 -54.82 70.55 -25.58
CA TRP A 58 -54.22 69.90 -26.75
C TRP A 58 -54.51 70.69 -28.02
N ASN A 59 -53.48 70.92 -28.84
CA ASN A 59 -53.60 71.48 -30.18
C ASN A 59 -53.54 70.32 -31.19
N PRO A 60 -54.61 70.06 -31.97
CA PRO A 60 -54.72 68.84 -32.78
C PRO A 60 -53.64 68.71 -33.86
N VAL A 61 -53.02 69.82 -34.28
CA VAL A 61 -51.95 69.81 -35.30
C VAL A 61 -50.71 69.03 -34.85
N LYS A 62 -50.44 68.93 -33.54
CA LYS A 62 -49.30 68.12 -33.05
C LYS A 62 -49.56 66.62 -33.06
N LEU A 63 -50.81 66.16 -33.01
CA LEU A 63 -51.11 64.73 -32.87
C LEU A 63 -50.69 63.91 -34.11
N VAL A 64 -50.91 64.47 -35.30
CA VAL A 64 -50.53 63.82 -36.58
C VAL A 64 -49.02 63.69 -36.71
N ALA A 65 -48.26 64.71 -36.30
CA ALA A 65 -46.80 64.66 -36.28
C ALA A 65 -46.27 63.61 -35.28
N THR A 66 -46.87 63.53 -34.08
CA THR A 66 -46.49 62.52 -33.08
C THR A 66 -46.75 61.09 -33.57
N ILE A 67 -47.87 60.83 -34.26
CA ILE A 67 -48.16 59.51 -34.83
C ILE A 67 -47.15 59.13 -35.93
N GLY A 68 -46.77 60.08 -36.79
CA GLY A 68 -45.72 59.86 -37.79
C GLY A 68 -44.35 59.56 -37.17
N TRP A 69 -43.96 60.29 -36.12
CA TRP A 69 -42.71 60.03 -35.39
C TRP A 69 -42.73 58.71 -34.61
N ILE A 70 -43.85 58.35 -33.98
CA ILE A 70 -44.01 57.02 -33.36
C ILE A 70 -43.92 55.92 -34.42
N GLY A 71 -44.55 56.10 -35.60
CA GLY A 71 -44.43 55.15 -36.71
C GLY A 71 -42.99 54.96 -37.19
N LEU A 72 -42.22 56.04 -37.34
CA LEU A 72 -40.82 55.99 -37.74
C LEU A 72 -39.90 55.41 -36.64
N ILE A 73 -40.15 55.72 -35.37
CA ILE A 73 -39.42 55.14 -34.24
C ILE A 73 -39.74 53.64 -34.09
N SER A 74 -41.00 53.24 -34.27
CA SER A 74 -41.41 51.83 -34.25
C SER A 74 -40.86 51.05 -35.44
N TYR A 75 -40.87 51.61 -36.66
CA TYR A 75 -40.24 50.98 -37.83
C TYR A 75 -38.72 50.91 -37.67
N GLY A 76 -38.10 51.95 -37.11
CA GLY A 76 -36.68 51.96 -36.75
C GLY A 76 -36.32 50.91 -35.71
N LEU A 77 -37.13 50.74 -34.66
CA LEU A 77 -36.97 49.69 -33.66
C LEU A 77 -37.18 48.30 -34.23
N ILE A 78 -38.23 48.08 -35.04
CA ILE A 78 -38.47 46.80 -35.71
C ILE A 78 -37.30 46.46 -36.64
N LYS A 79 -36.79 47.41 -37.43
CA LYS A 79 -35.60 47.19 -38.26
C LYS A 79 -34.32 47.01 -37.44
N PHE A 80 -34.17 47.68 -36.30
CA PHE A 80 -33.03 47.47 -35.40
C PHE A 80 -33.07 46.13 -34.67
N VAL A 81 -34.26 45.53 -34.50
CA VAL A 81 -34.45 44.17 -33.98
C VAL A 81 -34.25 43.12 -35.08
N GLU A 82 -34.89 43.28 -36.25
CA GLU A 82 -34.69 42.38 -37.41
C GLU A 82 -33.22 42.35 -37.85
N ASN A 83 -32.53 43.49 -37.86
CA ASN A 83 -31.12 43.61 -38.25
C ASN A 83 -30.14 43.36 -37.07
N LYS A 84 -30.63 42.85 -35.94
CA LYS A 84 -29.82 42.25 -34.86
C LYS A 84 -29.87 40.71 -34.85
N SER A 85 -30.72 40.10 -35.68
CA SER A 85 -30.80 38.63 -35.80
C SER A 85 -29.52 37.98 -36.33
N ASP A 86 -28.72 38.74 -37.09
CA ASP A 86 -27.45 38.34 -37.70
C ASP A 86 -26.23 39.08 -37.09
N GLU A 87 -26.33 39.57 -35.85
CA GLU A 87 -25.10 39.65 -35.04
C GLU A 87 -24.60 38.21 -34.83
N PRO A 88 -23.31 37.91 -35.07
CA PRO A 88 -22.78 36.59 -34.73
C PRO A 88 -23.00 36.41 -33.23
N ARG A 89 -23.82 35.43 -32.84
CA ARG A 89 -24.13 35.17 -31.44
C ARG A 89 -22.82 35.11 -30.68
N THR A 90 -22.58 36.09 -29.81
CA THR A 90 -21.55 35.97 -28.78
C THR A 90 -21.77 34.60 -28.15
N PRO A 91 -20.78 33.69 -28.16
CA PRO A 91 -21.00 32.38 -27.59
C PRO A 91 -21.44 32.60 -26.15
N HIS A 92 -22.68 32.20 -25.83
CA HIS A 92 -23.01 31.92 -24.43
C HIS A 92 -21.87 31.01 -23.96
N PRO A 93 -21.20 31.31 -22.83
CA PRO A 93 -20.22 30.40 -22.27
C PRO A 93 -20.95 29.06 -22.15
N GLN A 94 -20.56 28.09 -22.97
CA GLN A 94 -21.22 26.81 -22.98
C GLN A 94 -21.04 26.25 -21.57
N ALA A 95 -22.13 25.81 -20.95
CA ALA A 95 -22.02 25.08 -19.68
C ALA A 95 -20.97 23.98 -19.88
N PRO A 96 -20.01 23.80 -18.94
CA PRO A 96 -18.87 22.93 -19.16
C PRO A 96 -19.32 21.60 -19.74
N ALA A 97 -18.70 21.17 -20.83
CA ALA A 97 -19.09 19.93 -21.47
C ALA A 97 -18.88 18.79 -20.47
N PHE A 98 -19.99 18.23 -19.97
CA PHE A 98 -19.99 17.18 -18.97
C PHE A 98 -19.78 15.83 -19.64
N CYS A 99 -19.10 14.93 -18.95
CA CYS A 99 -19.03 13.54 -19.35
C CYS A 99 -20.23 12.76 -18.80
N ASP A 100 -21.04 12.20 -19.70
CA ASP A 100 -22.23 11.39 -19.39
C ASP A 100 -21.99 9.87 -19.55
N SER A 101 -20.74 9.45 -19.71
CA SER A 101 -20.39 8.02 -19.78
C SER A 101 -20.66 7.32 -18.44
N PRO A 102 -20.95 6.00 -18.44
CA PRO A 102 -21.14 5.24 -17.20
C PRO A 102 -19.94 5.35 -16.24
N GLN A 103 -18.73 5.42 -16.79
CA GLN A 103 -17.49 5.60 -16.03
C GLN A 103 -17.45 6.96 -15.32
N CYS A 104 -17.91 8.03 -15.98
CA CYS A 104 -18.00 9.37 -15.41
C CYS A 104 -19.09 9.49 -14.35
N ILE A 105 -20.25 8.86 -14.57
CA ILE A 105 -21.33 8.83 -13.57
C ILE A 105 -20.87 8.03 -12.33
N HIS A 106 -20.13 6.93 -12.50
CA HIS A 106 -19.53 6.17 -11.40
C HIS A 106 -18.53 7.00 -10.60
N ALA A 107 -17.52 7.58 -11.28
CA ALA A 107 -16.51 8.42 -10.64
C ALA A 107 -17.11 9.62 -9.89
N ALA A 108 -18.10 10.29 -10.48
CA ALA A 108 -18.80 11.39 -9.83
C ALA A 108 -19.55 10.92 -8.56
N SER A 109 -20.23 9.77 -8.63
CA SER A 109 -20.94 9.23 -7.48
C SER A 109 -20.00 8.77 -6.36
N GLU A 110 -18.84 8.17 -6.69
CA GLU A 110 -17.85 7.78 -5.68
C GLU A 110 -17.23 9.02 -5.01
N ILE A 111 -16.81 10.02 -5.77
CA ILE A 111 -16.28 11.28 -5.22
C ILE A 111 -17.32 11.97 -4.30
N LEU A 112 -18.57 12.10 -4.75
CA LEU A 112 -19.64 12.72 -3.97
C LEU A 112 -20.00 11.95 -2.69
N ASN A 113 -19.84 10.62 -2.68
CA ASN A 113 -20.05 9.77 -1.52
C ASN A 113 -18.85 9.79 -0.54
N ASN A 114 -17.65 10.04 -1.04
CA ASN A 114 -16.42 9.98 -0.24
C ASN A 114 -16.16 11.28 0.55
N LEU A 115 -16.44 12.44 -0.05
CA LEU A 115 -16.35 13.76 0.58
C LEU A 115 -17.09 13.79 1.94
N ASP A 116 -16.59 14.56 2.91
CA ASP A 116 -17.35 14.76 4.16
C ASP A 116 -18.72 15.38 3.87
N PRO A 117 -19.83 14.94 4.50
CA PRO A 117 -21.14 15.58 4.37
C PRO A 117 -21.14 17.09 4.67
N ASN A 118 -20.15 17.58 5.44
CA ASN A 118 -19.94 18.96 5.82
C ASN A 118 -18.61 19.52 5.25
N HIS A 119 -18.06 18.96 4.16
CA HIS A 119 -16.79 19.40 3.56
C HIS A 119 -16.73 20.91 3.25
N ALA A 120 -17.88 21.57 3.06
CA ALA A 120 -17.97 23.02 2.88
C ALA A 120 -17.53 23.84 4.12
N ASP A 121 -17.58 23.26 5.32
CA ASP A 121 -17.13 23.86 6.58
C ASP A 121 -15.71 23.41 6.99
N ILE A 122 -15.08 22.51 6.22
CA ILE A 122 -13.72 22.01 6.44
C ILE A 122 -12.75 22.79 5.54
N ASP A 123 -11.68 23.34 6.12
CA ASP A 123 -10.59 23.92 5.34
C ASP A 123 -9.72 22.80 4.71
N PRO A 124 -9.71 22.64 3.37
CA PRO A 124 -8.89 21.63 2.71
C PRO A 124 -7.39 21.91 2.88
N CYS A 125 -6.97 23.14 3.18
CA CYS A 125 -5.58 23.50 3.39
C CYS A 125 -5.01 23.07 4.75
N THR A 126 -5.87 22.62 5.68
CA THR A 126 -5.46 22.14 7.02
C THR A 126 -5.99 20.74 7.37
N ASN A 127 -7.06 20.25 6.72
CA ASN A 127 -7.57 18.89 6.92
C ASN A 127 -8.12 18.25 5.62
N PHE A 128 -7.25 18.08 4.62
CA PHE A 128 -7.65 17.47 3.34
C PHE A 128 -8.08 16.01 3.46
N ASP A 129 -7.50 15.27 4.40
CA ASP A 129 -7.86 13.88 4.70
C ASP A 129 -9.34 13.75 5.13
N GLN A 130 -9.81 14.54 6.10
CA GLN A 130 -11.24 14.51 6.45
C GLN A 130 -12.10 15.10 5.33
N TYR A 131 -11.65 16.17 4.65
CA TYR A 131 -12.36 16.78 3.53
C TYR A 131 -12.74 15.75 2.45
N VAL A 132 -11.78 14.90 2.04
CA VAL A 132 -11.96 13.91 0.96
C VAL A 132 -12.50 12.55 1.45
N CYS A 133 -12.19 12.14 2.69
CA CYS A 133 -12.49 10.78 3.17
C CYS A 133 -13.56 10.71 4.27
N GLY A 134 -14.13 11.84 4.69
CA GLY A 134 -15.09 11.90 5.80
C GLY A 134 -16.39 11.13 5.54
N GLY A 135 -16.90 11.17 4.31
CA GLY A 135 -18.03 10.36 3.85
C GLY A 135 -17.63 8.90 3.58
N TRP A 136 -16.45 8.66 3.01
CA TRP A 136 -15.92 7.30 2.81
C TRP A 136 -15.91 6.51 4.13
N ARG A 137 -15.45 7.15 5.21
CA ARG A 137 -15.43 6.58 6.56
C ARG A 137 -16.81 6.36 7.18
N GLN A 138 -17.84 7.08 6.73
CA GLN A 138 -19.22 6.87 7.17
C GLN A 138 -19.92 5.73 6.41
N LEU A 139 -19.45 5.41 5.19
CA LEU A 139 -20.06 4.39 4.32
C LEU A 139 -19.36 3.02 4.37
N HIS A 140 -18.06 2.97 4.65
CA HIS A 140 -17.28 1.73 4.64
C HIS A 140 -17.00 1.22 6.05
N ASP A 141 -17.74 0.20 6.48
CA ASP A 141 -17.49 -0.49 7.75
C ASP A 141 -16.37 -1.52 7.64
N MET A 142 -15.58 -1.62 8.70
CA MET A 142 -14.53 -2.61 8.85
C MET A 142 -15.15 -3.92 9.38
N ARG A 143 -14.92 -5.03 8.69
CA ARG A 143 -15.37 -6.35 9.17
C ARG A 143 -14.53 -6.79 10.38
N SER A 144 -15.09 -7.70 11.17
CA SER A 144 -14.39 -8.28 12.33
C SER A 144 -13.09 -9.03 11.98
N ASP A 145 -12.90 -9.45 10.72
CA ASP A 145 -11.68 -10.08 10.20
C ASP A 145 -10.61 -9.08 9.70
N GLN A 146 -10.84 -7.77 9.86
CA GLN A 146 -9.95 -6.69 9.40
C GLN A 146 -9.50 -5.79 10.57
N GLY A 147 -8.25 -5.31 10.49
CA GLY A 147 -7.72 -4.24 11.34
C GLY A 147 -7.38 -2.95 10.57
N SER A 148 -7.34 -3.01 9.24
CA SER A 148 -7.26 -1.85 8.36
C SER A 148 -8.07 -2.11 7.09
N ILE A 149 -8.70 -1.06 6.58
CA ILE A 149 -9.38 -1.04 5.27
C ILE A 149 -9.08 0.27 4.57
N PHE A 150 -8.93 0.23 3.25
CA PHE A 150 -8.85 1.40 2.38
C PHE A 150 -9.39 1.08 0.98
N ALA A 151 -9.43 2.05 0.07
CA ALA A 151 -9.90 1.84 -1.30
C ALA A 151 -9.26 0.61 -2.01
N GLY A 152 -7.94 0.41 -1.84
CA GLY A 152 -7.23 -0.76 -2.39
C GLY A 152 -7.68 -2.10 -1.80
N THR A 153 -8.12 -2.15 -0.54
CA THR A 153 -8.76 -3.35 0.04
C THR A 153 -10.05 -3.69 -0.68
N ILE A 154 -10.88 -2.69 -0.98
CA ILE A 154 -12.15 -2.88 -1.69
C ILE A 154 -11.91 -3.32 -3.15
N MET A 155 -10.89 -2.74 -3.81
CA MET A 155 -10.43 -3.19 -5.13
C MET A 155 -9.95 -4.65 -5.14
N ALA A 156 -9.19 -5.07 -4.12
CA ALA A 156 -8.74 -6.46 -3.99
C ALA A 156 -9.92 -7.42 -3.76
N GLU A 157 -10.88 -7.04 -2.93
CA GLU A 157 -12.10 -7.83 -2.68
C GLU A 157 -13.01 -7.88 -3.92
N ASN A 158 -13.05 -6.82 -4.74
CA ASN A 158 -13.69 -6.83 -6.05
C ASN A 158 -12.98 -7.83 -6.99
N SER A 159 -11.64 -7.81 -7.08
CA SER A 159 -10.87 -8.80 -7.86
C SER A 159 -11.15 -10.24 -7.38
N GLN A 160 -11.14 -10.49 -6.07
CA GLN A 160 -11.46 -11.79 -5.48
C GLN A 160 -12.90 -12.22 -5.82
N THR A 161 -13.86 -11.30 -5.81
CA THR A 161 -15.27 -11.59 -6.15
C THR A 161 -15.44 -12.00 -7.62
N LYS A 162 -14.67 -11.42 -8.54
CA LYS A 162 -14.66 -11.85 -9.95
C LYS A 162 -13.97 -13.21 -10.13
N LEU A 163 -12.81 -13.40 -9.51
CA LEU A 163 -12.12 -14.71 -9.49
C LEU A 163 -13.01 -15.81 -8.93
N ARG A 164 -13.81 -15.52 -7.90
CA ARG A 164 -14.82 -16.42 -7.36
C ARG A 164 -15.83 -16.80 -8.44
N HIS A 165 -16.39 -15.81 -9.13
CA HIS A 165 -17.38 -16.05 -10.17
C HIS A 165 -16.81 -16.90 -11.31
N ILE A 166 -15.55 -16.67 -11.70
CA ILE A 166 -14.82 -17.48 -12.68
C ILE A 166 -14.67 -18.95 -12.22
N LEU A 167 -14.24 -19.19 -10.97
CA LEU A 167 -14.03 -20.54 -10.41
C LEU A 167 -15.33 -21.31 -10.08
N GLU A 168 -16.45 -20.59 -9.96
CA GLU A 168 -17.81 -21.14 -9.76
C GLU A 168 -18.60 -21.28 -11.08
N GLN A 169 -18.06 -20.81 -12.22
CA GLN A 169 -18.60 -21.07 -13.57
C GLN A 169 -18.19 -22.46 -14.12
N ALA A 170 -18.74 -22.83 -15.28
CA ALA A 170 -18.53 -24.14 -15.90
C ALA A 170 -17.54 -24.07 -17.07
N ASP A 171 -16.54 -24.97 -17.03
CA ASP A 171 -15.60 -25.43 -18.07
C ASP A 171 -15.13 -24.47 -19.17
N ALA A 172 -13.81 -24.20 -19.18
CA ALA A 172 -13.12 -23.58 -20.31
C ALA A 172 -13.15 -24.48 -21.57
N SER A 173 -13.21 -23.86 -22.75
CA SER A 173 -13.41 -24.56 -24.03
C SER A 173 -12.12 -24.95 -24.78
N ASP A 174 -10.97 -24.38 -24.41
CA ASP A 174 -9.66 -24.78 -24.93
C ASP A 174 -9.08 -25.96 -24.12
N PRO A 175 -8.38 -26.94 -24.75
CA PRO A 175 -7.90 -28.14 -24.05
C PRO A 175 -6.81 -27.90 -22.99
N SER A 176 -6.01 -26.85 -23.11
CA SER A 176 -4.98 -26.51 -22.12
C SER A 176 -5.55 -25.60 -21.04
N ASP A 177 -6.46 -24.68 -21.39
CA ASP A 177 -7.27 -23.97 -20.40
C ASP A 177 -8.12 -24.90 -19.55
N ALA A 178 -8.70 -25.95 -20.12
CA ALA A 178 -9.43 -26.96 -19.35
C ALA A 178 -8.54 -27.66 -18.30
N LYS A 179 -7.24 -27.83 -18.55
CA LYS A 179 -6.28 -28.37 -17.56
C LYS A 179 -5.89 -27.33 -16.52
N ASN A 180 -5.60 -26.10 -16.96
CA ASN A 180 -5.20 -24.99 -16.09
C ASN A 180 -6.33 -24.64 -15.10
N PHE A 181 -7.55 -24.51 -15.63
CA PHE A 181 -8.79 -24.32 -14.86
C PHE A 181 -9.08 -25.52 -13.96
N LYS A 182 -8.88 -26.76 -14.42
CA LYS A 182 -9.03 -27.93 -13.55
C LYS A 182 -8.02 -27.91 -12.39
N LYS A 183 -6.74 -27.58 -12.62
CA LYS A 183 -5.72 -27.52 -11.56
C LYS A 183 -6.09 -26.47 -10.50
N LEU A 184 -6.50 -25.27 -10.94
CA LEU A 184 -7.06 -24.23 -10.08
C LEU A 184 -8.27 -24.74 -9.29
N LYS A 185 -9.25 -25.35 -9.97
CA LYS A 185 -10.50 -25.80 -9.35
C LYS A 185 -10.29 -26.94 -8.36
N THR A 186 -9.43 -27.90 -8.66
CA THR A 186 -9.00 -28.96 -7.73
C THR A 186 -8.41 -28.37 -6.45
N ALA A 187 -7.57 -27.33 -6.54
CA ALA A 187 -7.01 -26.66 -5.37
C ALA A 187 -8.04 -25.76 -4.65
N TYR A 188 -8.95 -25.10 -5.38
CA TYR A 188 -10.04 -24.29 -4.83
C TYR A 188 -11.01 -25.15 -4.00
N ASP A 189 -11.52 -26.22 -4.61
CA ASP A 189 -12.54 -27.10 -4.03
C ASP A 189 -11.95 -27.85 -2.81
N ALA A 190 -10.67 -28.25 -2.86
CA ALA A 190 -9.94 -28.80 -1.72
C ALA A 190 -9.83 -27.82 -0.54
N CYS A 191 -9.68 -26.53 -0.82
CA CYS A 191 -9.70 -25.50 0.21
C CYS A 191 -11.12 -25.23 0.74
N LEU A 192 -12.13 -25.23 -0.13
CA LEU A 192 -13.53 -24.99 0.25
C LEU A 192 -14.13 -26.10 1.13
N ASP A 193 -13.66 -27.34 1.05
CA ASP A 193 -14.17 -28.44 1.88
C ASP A 193 -13.71 -28.36 3.35
N GLU A 194 -14.36 -27.46 4.09
CA GLU A 194 -14.28 -27.38 5.55
C GLU A 194 -14.60 -28.71 6.25
N SER A 195 -15.39 -29.60 5.65
CA SER A 195 -15.76 -30.88 6.28
C SER A 195 -14.58 -31.85 6.29
N THR A 196 -13.87 -31.98 5.16
CA THR A 196 -12.61 -32.73 5.10
C THR A 196 -11.56 -32.07 5.99
N VAL A 197 -11.32 -30.76 5.88
CA VAL A 197 -10.28 -30.08 6.67
C VAL A 197 -10.53 -30.23 8.17
N ARG A 198 -11.76 -30.02 8.66
CA ARG A 198 -12.11 -30.20 10.08
C ARG A 198 -12.08 -31.66 10.55
N SER A 199 -12.38 -32.63 9.67
CA SER A 199 -12.25 -34.07 10.01
C SER A 199 -10.79 -34.53 10.16
N ARG A 200 -9.87 -33.88 9.45
CA ARG A 200 -8.44 -34.10 9.54
C ARG A 200 -7.85 -33.36 10.74
N GLY A 201 -8.28 -32.13 11.01
CA GLY A 201 -7.83 -31.34 12.15
C GLY A 201 -6.32 -31.10 12.10
N SER A 202 -5.66 -31.20 13.25
CA SER A 202 -4.21 -31.02 13.40
C SER A 202 -3.33 -32.15 12.84
N LYS A 203 -3.88 -33.31 12.46
CA LYS A 203 -3.11 -34.51 12.04
C LYS A 203 -1.96 -34.25 11.05
N PRO A 204 -2.15 -33.54 9.90
CA PRO A 204 -1.04 -33.35 8.97
C PRO A 204 0.05 -32.41 9.50
N LEU A 205 -0.28 -31.51 10.44
CA LEU A 205 0.70 -30.72 11.17
C LEU A 205 1.39 -31.57 12.26
N ASP A 206 0.67 -32.43 12.97
CA ASP A 206 1.28 -33.41 13.90
C ASP A 206 2.29 -34.32 13.16
N GLU A 207 1.97 -34.76 11.94
CA GLU A 207 2.86 -35.54 11.06
C GLU A 207 4.09 -34.74 10.60
N MET A 208 3.92 -33.47 10.21
CA MET A 208 5.03 -32.57 9.88
C MET A 208 5.98 -32.35 11.07
N LEU A 209 5.42 -32.13 12.27
CA LEU A 209 6.18 -31.92 13.49
C LEU A 209 6.92 -33.20 13.93
N ALA A 210 6.30 -34.37 13.75
CA ALA A 210 6.95 -35.66 13.99
C ALA A 210 8.12 -35.91 13.00
N GLY A 211 7.97 -35.51 11.73
CA GLY A 211 9.05 -35.53 10.74
C GLY A 211 10.23 -34.66 11.17
N LEU A 212 9.96 -33.40 11.55
CA LEU A 212 10.96 -32.47 12.06
C LEU A 212 11.67 -32.98 13.33
N GLN A 213 10.91 -33.54 14.28
CA GLN A 213 11.47 -34.13 15.51
C GLN A 213 12.30 -35.40 15.21
N SER A 214 11.98 -36.15 14.16
CA SER A 214 12.79 -37.30 13.71
C SER A 214 14.10 -36.88 13.05
N ILE A 215 14.15 -35.70 12.44
CA ILE A 215 15.38 -35.14 11.85
C ILE A 215 16.25 -34.51 12.95
N TYR A 216 15.63 -33.74 13.87
CA TYR A 216 16.33 -32.98 14.89
C TYR A 216 15.66 -33.16 16.27
N PRO A 217 15.98 -34.27 16.97
CA PRO A 217 15.32 -34.64 18.22
C PRO A 217 15.70 -33.72 19.37
N THR A 218 14.77 -33.56 20.31
CA THR A 218 14.94 -32.76 21.54
C THR A 218 16.00 -33.32 22.50
N LYS A 219 16.36 -34.61 22.36
CA LYS A 219 17.31 -35.32 23.22
C LYS A 219 18.65 -35.53 22.52
N GLY A 220 19.66 -34.86 23.04
CA GLY A 220 21.06 -34.92 22.61
C GLY A 220 21.81 -33.72 23.16
N GLY A 221 23.14 -33.74 23.10
CA GLY A 221 23.90 -32.49 23.11
C GLY A 221 23.76 -31.78 21.77
N LEU A 222 24.07 -30.50 21.71
CA LEU A 222 24.47 -29.88 20.44
C LEU A 222 25.87 -30.42 20.09
N VAL A 223 26.07 -30.78 18.84
CA VAL A 223 27.36 -31.15 18.25
C VAL A 223 27.69 -30.12 17.17
N SER A 224 28.93 -29.65 17.06
CA SER A 224 29.25 -28.63 16.06
C SER A 224 29.33 -29.22 14.64
N GLY A 225 28.88 -28.43 13.66
CA GLY A 225 28.88 -28.81 12.24
C GLY A 225 27.78 -29.81 11.86
N THR A 226 27.96 -30.41 10.68
CA THR A 226 26.93 -31.18 9.94
C THR A 226 26.39 -32.42 10.68
N GLN A 227 27.04 -32.87 11.75
CA GLN A 227 26.61 -34.00 12.56
C GLN A 227 25.44 -33.69 13.51
N ASP A 228 25.07 -32.41 13.68
CA ASP A 228 23.95 -32.05 14.56
C ASP A 228 22.57 -32.28 13.92
N HIS A 229 22.51 -32.38 12.60
CA HIS A 229 21.28 -32.36 11.78
C HIS A 229 20.46 -31.05 11.85
N LEU A 230 20.97 -29.98 12.48
CA LEU A 230 20.29 -28.67 12.50
C LEU A 230 20.06 -28.13 11.08
N THR A 231 21.07 -28.18 10.21
CA THR A 231 20.93 -27.79 8.80
C THR A 231 19.90 -28.66 8.05
N SER A 232 19.81 -29.96 8.37
CA SER A 232 18.80 -30.85 7.80
C SER A 232 17.36 -30.48 8.22
N ALA A 233 17.19 -29.97 9.45
CA ALA A 233 15.91 -29.46 9.93
C ALA A 233 15.54 -28.11 9.31
N ILE A 234 16.52 -27.21 9.13
CA ILE A 234 16.32 -25.96 8.38
C ILE A 234 15.90 -26.28 6.93
N LEU A 235 16.58 -27.20 6.25
CA LEU A 235 16.22 -27.64 4.89
C LEU A 235 14.81 -28.26 4.81
N TYR A 236 14.37 -28.99 5.85
CA TYR A 236 13.01 -29.52 5.94
C TYR A 236 11.95 -28.42 6.06
N LEU A 237 12.24 -27.38 6.84
CA LEU A 237 11.39 -26.20 7.00
C LEU A 237 11.36 -25.33 5.73
N MET A 238 12.51 -25.07 5.09
CA MET A 238 12.59 -24.38 3.80
C MET A 238 11.76 -25.11 2.74
N LYS A 239 11.91 -26.44 2.63
CA LYS A 239 11.07 -27.32 1.78
C LYS A 239 9.62 -27.48 2.26
N SER A 240 9.19 -26.65 3.20
CA SER A 240 7.81 -26.50 3.65
C SER A 240 7.38 -25.02 3.68
N GLY A 241 8.15 -24.09 3.10
CA GLY A 241 7.83 -22.66 3.07
C GLY A 241 8.06 -21.92 4.41
N VAL A 242 8.88 -22.48 5.31
CA VAL A 242 9.11 -21.94 6.65
C VAL A 242 10.57 -21.55 6.83
N ASN A 243 10.83 -20.25 7.01
CA ASN A 243 12.14 -19.75 7.41
C ASN A 243 12.30 -19.77 8.95
N ALA A 244 13.48 -20.15 9.43
CA ALA A 244 13.80 -20.24 10.85
C ALA A 244 15.31 -20.12 11.07
N LEU A 245 15.72 -19.31 12.07
CA LEU A 245 17.10 -18.90 12.37
C LEU A 245 17.76 -18.05 11.27
N VAL A 246 17.65 -18.45 9.99
CA VAL A 246 18.06 -17.68 8.82
C VAL A 246 16.96 -17.72 7.76
N SER A 247 16.98 -16.73 6.86
CA SER A 247 16.25 -16.76 5.59
C SER A 247 17.27 -16.85 4.47
N SER A 248 17.05 -17.73 3.49
CA SER A 248 17.95 -17.87 2.34
C SER A 248 17.15 -18.13 1.07
N GLY A 249 17.43 -17.32 0.05
CA GLY A 249 16.77 -17.34 -1.25
C GLY A 249 17.69 -16.79 -2.34
N VAL A 250 17.17 -16.56 -3.54
CA VAL A 250 17.97 -16.12 -4.69
C VAL A 250 17.40 -14.86 -5.34
N THR A 251 18.28 -13.98 -5.79
CA THR A 251 17.98 -12.63 -6.29
C THR A 251 18.94 -12.28 -7.43
N PRO A 252 18.59 -11.35 -8.35
CA PRO A 252 19.62 -10.63 -9.11
C PRO A 252 20.64 -10.02 -8.13
N ASP A 253 21.93 -10.08 -8.47
CA ASP A 253 22.98 -9.48 -7.65
C ASP A 253 23.03 -7.96 -7.84
N ASP A 254 22.95 -7.19 -6.76
CA ASP A 254 22.90 -5.73 -6.85
C ASP A 254 24.05 -5.11 -7.65
N ARG A 255 25.24 -5.74 -7.72
CA ARG A 255 26.41 -5.24 -8.49
C ARG A 255 26.72 -6.03 -9.75
N ASP A 256 25.82 -6.91 -10.14
CA ASP A 256 25.98 -7.84 -11.26
C ASP A 256 24.57 -8.34 -11.69
N PRO A 257 23.62 -7.43 -12.00
CA PRO A 257 22.17 -7.71 -12.02
C PRO A 257 21.71 -8.64 -13.15
N ASP A 258 22.58 -8.91 -14.13
CA ASP A 258 22.37 -9.92 -15.16
C ASP A 258 22.66 -11.35 -14.65
N ASN A 259 23.20 -11.50 -13.43
CA ASN A 259 23.48 -12.77 -12.77
C ASN A 259 22.69 -12.94 -11.47
N VAL A 260 22.28 -14.18 -11.18
CA VAL A 260 21.56 -14.55 -9.96
C VAL A 260 22.52 -14.98 -8.86
N VAL A 261 22.37 -14.41 -7.66
CA VAL A 261 23.15 -14.70 -6.45
C VAL A 261 22.23 -15.17 -5.31
N ILE A 262 22.83 -15.84 -4.33
CA ILE A 262 22.14 -16.26 -3.10
C ILE A 262 22.20 -15.13 -2.07
N MET A 263 21.05 -14.73 -1.54
CA MET A 263 20.93 -13.80 -0.43
C MET A 263 20.66 -14.59 0.87
N VAL A 264 21.31 -14.19 1.96
CA VAL A 264 21.13 -14.79 3.30
C VAL A 264 20.92 -13.69 4.33
N THR A 265 19.74 -13.63 4.95
CA THR A 265 19.34 -12.58 5.90
C THR A 265 18.89 -13.17 7.24
N PRO A 266 18.76 -12.34 8.30
CA PRO A 266 17.84 -12.65 9.39
C PRO A 266 16.42 -12.88 8.85
N PRO A 267 15.58 -13.72 9.48
CA PRO A 267 14.15 -13.76 9.19
C PRO A 267 13.47 -12.46 9.63
N ARG A 268 12.62 -11.86 8.78
CA ARG A 268 11.86 -10.63 9.12
C ARG A 268 10.93 -10.83 10.33
N GLU A 269 10.24 -11.98 10.41
CA GLU A 269 9.40 -12.35 11.56
C GLU A 269 10.05 -13.49 12.39
N ILE A 270 10.50 -13.18 13.60
CA ILE A 270 11.07 -14.16 14.53
C ILE A 270 9.97 -14.99 15.22
N GLY A 271 8.93 -14.34 15.74
CA GLY A 271 7.83 -14.99 16.43
C GLY A 271 6.69 -14.04 16.79
N LEU A 272 7.03 -12.82 17.21
CA LEU A 272 6.18 -11.63 17.11
C LEU A 272 6.47 -10.89 15.77
N PRO A 273 5.55 -10.03 15.27
CA PRO A 273 5.67 -9.44 13.92
C PRO A 273 6.78 -8.41 13.74
N ALA A 274 7.38 -7.92 14.84
CA ALA A 274 8.41 -6.88 14.84
C ALA A 274 9.33 -7.07 16.06
N ILE A 275 10.58 -6.58 16.00
CA ILE A 275 11.53 -6.69 17.11
C ILE A 275 11.14 -5.80 18.30
N GLU A 276 10.48 -4.67 18.02
CA GLU A 276 10.02 -3.67 18.98
C GLU A 276 9.04 -4.26 19.99
N TYR A 277 8.21 -5.23 19.57
CA TYR A 277 7.24 -5.89 20.45
C TYR A 277 7.89 -6.69 21.58
N TYR A 278 9.13 -7.16 21.43
CA TYR A 278 9.85 -7.85 22.51
C TYR A 278 10.28 -6.91 23.65
N ASN A 279 10.20 -5.58 23.46
CA ASN A 279 10.36 -4.59 24.54
C ASN A 279 9.10 -4.42 25.41
N ASN A 280 7.93 -4.89 24.96
CA ASN A 280 6.68 -4.84 25.72
C ASN A 280 6.54 -6.08 26.61
N THR A 281 6.93 -5.95 27.88
CA THR A 281 6.94 -7.06 28.84
C THR A 281 5.56 -7.68 29.11
N GLU A 282 4.48 -6.91 28.99
CA GLU A 282 3.12 -7.45 29.13
C GLU A 282 2.73 -8.28 27.91
N LEU A 283 2.97 -7.76 26.70
CA LEU A 283 2.70 -8.48 25.45
C LEU A 283 3.54 -9.76 25.34
N VAL A 284 4.82 -9.71 25.73
CA VAL A 284 5.69 -10.89 25.79
C VAL A 284 5.19 -11.93 26.79
N ALA A 285 4.60 -11.51 27.93
CA ALA A 285 3.96 -12.43 28.87
C ALA A 285 2.67 -13.05 28.29
N GLN A 286 1.83 -12.27 27.60
CA GLN A 286 0.65 -12.77 26.90
C GLN A 286 1.03 -13.79 25.80
N TYR A 287 2.04 -13.46 25.00
CA TYR A 287 2.60 -14.34 23.97
C TYR A 287 3.16 -15.64 24.55
N THR A 288 3.89 -15.55 25.67
CA THR A 288 4.39 -16.74 26.41
C THR A 288 3.23 -17.64 26.84
N THR A 289 2.12 -17.08 27.32
CA THR A 289 0.93 -17.85 27.70
C THR A 289 0.27 -18.53 26.50
N VAL A 290 0.16 -17.84 25.37
CA VAL A 290 -0.36 -18.41 24.11
C VAL A 290 0.52 -19.56 23.61
N LEU A 291 1.85 -19.38 23.65
CA LEU A 291 2.82 -20.40 23.26
C LEU A 291 2.73 -21.63 24.19
N LYS A 292 2.51 -21.44 25.49
CA LYS A 292 2.21 -22.53 26.45
C LYS A 292 0.94 -23.29 26.11
N GLU A 293 -0.19 -22.60 25.87
CA GLU A 293 -1.46 -23.23 25.51
C GLU A 293 -1.32 -24.12 24.26
N VAL A 294 -0.64 -23.62 23.22
CA VAL A 294 -0.47 -24.33 21.95
C VAL A 294 0.52 -25.49 22.06
N LEU A 295 1.69 -25.31 22.70
CA LEU A 295 2.64 -26.40 22.90
C LEU A 295 2.08 -27.52 23.80
N GLN A 296 1.25 -27.18 24.79
CA GLN A 296 0.54 -28.17 25.59
C GLN A 296 -0.46 -29.00 24.76
N GLY A 297 -1.05 -28.41 23.71
CA GLY A 297 -1.93 -29.08 22.75
C GLY A 297 -1.19 -30.00 21.76
N PHE A 298 -0.02 -29.57 21.24
CA PHE A 298 0.75 -30.35 20.25
C PHE A 298 1.70 -31.38 20.87
N SER A 299 2.46 -31.01 21.91
CA SER A 299 3.54 -31.83 22.46
C SER A 299 3.20 -32.52 23.79
N GLY A 300 2.10 -32.11 24.44
CA GLY A 300 1.74 -32.56 25.77
C GLY A 300 2.53 -31.89 26.91
N SER A 301 3.39 -30.90 26.64
CA SER A 301 4.03 -30.08 27.67
C SER A 301 4.26 -28.63 27.24
N ASP A 302 4.16 -27.71 28.20
CA ASP A 302 4.33 -26.26 28.05
C ASP A 302 5.70 -25.74 28.55
N LYS A 303 6.45 -26.56 29.29
CA LYS A 303 7.57 -26.14 30.17
C LYS A 303 8.72 -25.41 29.46
N ILE A 304 8.91 -25.69 28.18
CA ILE A 304 9.98 -25.12 27.35
C ILE A 304 9.61 -23.72 26.80
N ALA A 305 8.36 -23.29 26.94
CA ALA A 305 7.86 -22.05 26.33
C ALA A 305 8.63 -20.79 26.77
N GLU A 306 8.96 -20.68 28.06
CA GLU A 306 9.75 -19.56 28.59
C GLU A 306 11.17 -19.54 27.99
N ASN A 307 11.77 -20.70 27.74
CA ASN A 307 13.06 -20.80 27.06
C ASN A 307 12.98 -20.41 25.58
N ILE A 308 11.89 -20.75 24.89
CA ILE A 308 11.68 -20.36 23.48
C ILE A 308 11.49 -18.86 23.37
N VAL A 309 10.64 -18.24 24.20
CA VAL A 309 10.46 -16.79 24.19
C VAL A 309 11.76 -16.06 24.58
N ALA A 310 12.51 -16.57 25.56
CA ALA A 310 13.83 -16.01 25.89
C ALA A 310 14.87 -16.15 24.76
N PHE A 311 14.79 -17.24 23.97
CA PHE A 311 15.62 -17.45 22.76
C PHE A 311 15.20 -16.50 21.64
N GLU A 312 13.90 -16.32 21.38
CA GLU A 312 13.38 -15.34 20.43
C GLU A 312 13.77 -13.90 20.82
N THR A 313 13.69 -13.51 22.09
CA THR A 313 14.15 -12.20 22.57
C THR A 313 15.66 -12.02 22.35
N LYS A 314 16.47 -13.06 22.52
CA LYS A 314 17.90 -13.01 22.15
C LYS A 314 18.09 -12.75 20.66
N LEU A 315 17.31 -13.40 19.78
CA LEU A 315 17.36 -13.18 18.33
C LEU A 315 16.90 -11.76 17.94
N ALA A 316 15.83 -11.26 18.55
CA ALA A 316 15.30 -9.92 18.29
C ALA A 316 16.32 -8.84 18.63
N ASN A 317 17.00 -8.96 19.79
CA ASN A 317 18.03 -8.04 20.25
C ASN A 317 19.29 -7.95 19.35
N VAL A 318 19.49 -8.89 18.42
CA VAL A 318 20.65 -8.91 17.49
C VAL A 318 20.24 -8.79 16.02
N THR A 319 18.94 -8.71 15.74
CA THR A 319 18.39 -8.46 14.41
C THR A 319 18.42 -6.95 14.13
N PRO A 320 18.88 -6.49 12.95
CA PRO A 320 18.85 -5.06 12.63
C PRO A 320 17.41 -4.53 12.54
N ASP A 321 17.21 -3.24 12.81
CA ASP A 321 15.94 -2.56 12.56
C ASP A 321 15.55 -2.60 11.07
N THR A 322 14.25 -2.45 10.78
CA THR A 322 13.68 -2.54 9.44
C THR A 322 14.39 -1.61 8.44
N ALA A 323 14.69 -0.36 8.82
CA ALA A 323 15.38 0.59 7.95
C ALA A 323 16.82 0.16 7.62
N THR A 324 17.52 -0.49 8.55
CA THR A 324 18.84 -1.08 8.34
C THR A 324 18.78 -2.36 7.50
N GLN A 325 17.65 -3.07 7.46
CA GLN A 325 17.45 -4.24 6.59
C GLN A 325 17.21 -3.86 5.12
N GLU A 326 16.57 -2.73 4.81
CA GLU A 326 16.34 -2.27 3.43
C GLU A 326 17.51 -1.45 2.83
N ASP A 327 18.47 -1.00 3.64
CA ASP A 327 19.60 -0.20 3.17
C ASP A 327 20.69 -1.08 2.52
N VAL A 328 20.78 -1.02 1.18
CA VAL A 328 21.78 -1.75 0.37
C VAL A 328 23.23 -1.45 0.79
N THR A 329 23.51 -0.27 1.36
CA THR A 329 24.83 0.08 1.88
C THR A 329 25.17 -0.62 3.20
N LYS A 330 24.19 -1.32 3.82
CA LYS A 330 24.34 -2.14 5.03
C LYS A 330 24.27 -3.63 4.69
N TYR A 331 23.28 -4.06 3.90
CA TYR A 331 23.07 -5.49 3.65
C TYR A 331 24.03 -6.10 2.62
N TYR A 332 24.55 -5.33 1.65
CA TYR A 332 25.40 -5.87 0.58
C TYR A 332 26.81 -6.26 1.07
N ASN A 333 26.93 -7.48 1.63
CA ASN A 333 28.17 -8.06 2.12
C ASN A 333 28.48 -9.36 1.36
N PRO A 334 29.14 -9.30 0.19
CA PRO A 334 29.54 -10.51 -0.54
C PRO A 334 30.57 -11.33 0.25
N ARG A 335 30.36 -12.65 0.32
CA ARG A 335 31.19 -13.66 1.01
C ARG A 335 31.30 -14.94 0.18
N SER A 336 32.34 -15.72 0.42
CA SER A 336 32.39 -17.14 0.03
C SER A 336 31.44 -17.99 0.88
N ILE A 337 31.06 -19.20 0.42
CA ILE A 337 30.32 -20.19 1.23
C ILE A 337 31.09 -20.43 2.54
N LYS A 338 32.39 -20.67 2.42
CA LYS A 338 33.30 -20.95 3.53
C LYS A 338 33.41 -19.80 4.55
N GLU A 339 33.38 -18.55 4.11
CA GLU A 339 33.35 -17.40 5.02
C GLU A 339 32.02 -17.33 5.76
N THR A 340 30.89 -17.61 5.10
CA THR A 340 29.57 -17.65 5.72
C THR A 340 29.47 -18.78 6.75
N ASP A 341 29.86 -20.01 6.40
CA ASP A 341 29.96 -21.16 7.32
C ASP A 341 30.86 -20.82 8.54
N SER A 342 31.93 -20.05 8.34
CA SER A 342 32.84 -19.65 9.43
C SER A 342 32.26 -18.59 10.39
N MET A 343 31.15 -17.94 10.03
CA MET A 343 30.41 -17.03 10.91
C MET A 343 29.33 -17.73 11.73
N ILE A 344 28.87 -18.90 11.28
CA ILE A 344 27.88 -19.72 11.98
C ILE A 344 28.12 -21.23 11.73
N PRO A 345 29.10 -21.85 12.42
CA PRO A 345 29.47 -23.26 12.21
C PRO A 345 28.36 -24.29 12.52
N GLU A 346 27.23 -23.85 13.08
CA GLU A 346 26.03 -24.63 13.36
C GLU A 346 25.13 -24.79 12.12
N ILE A 347 25.31 -23.97 11.07
CA ILE A 347 24.51 -24.00 9.82
C ILE A 347 25.45 -24.12 8.61
N SER A 348 25.36 -25.24 7.89
CA SER A 348 26.16 -25.52 6.70
C SER A 348 25.48 -24.99 5.43
N PHE A 349 25.93 -23.84 4.93
CA PHE A 349 25.46 -23.29 3.65
C PHE A 349 25.95 -24.12 2.48
N ALA A 350 27.07 -24.83 2.63
CA ALA A 350 27.52 -25.84 1.67
C ALA A 350 26.49 -26.97 1.46
N ASP A 351 25.86 -27.48 2.53
CA ASP A 351 24.82 -28.52 2.43
C ASP A 351 23.50 -27.95 1.90
N ILE A 352 23.12 -26.74 2.31
CA ILE A 352 21.92 -26.05 1.77
C ILE A 352 22.06 -25.88 0.25
N LEU A 353 23.22 -25.40 -0.21
CA LEU A 353 23.52 -25.25 -1.63
C LEU A 353 23.49 -26.59 -2.36
N SER A 354 24.09 -27.64 -1.79
CA SER A 354 24.16 -28.96 -2.41
C SER A 354 22.80 -29.66 -2.54
N GLU A 355 21.79 -29.25 -1.76
CA GLU A 355 20.45 -29.84 -1.74
C GLU A 355 19.43 -29.04 -2.57
N LEU A 356 19.62 -27.73 -2.74
CA LEU A 356 18.66 -26.84 -3.41
C LEU A 356 19.10 -26.31 -4.79
N ALA A 357 20.40 -26.06 -5.00
CA ALA A 357 20.89 -25.51 -6.27
C ALA A 357 21.02 -26.60 -7.37
N PRO A 358 20.99 -26.22 -8.66
CA PRO A 358 21.25 -27.14 -9.77
C PRO A 358 22.59 -27.87 -9.60
N HIS A 359 22.62 -29.18 -9.87
CA HIS A 359 23.81 -30.02 -9.64
C HIS A 359 25.07 -29.57 -10.42
N ASP A 360 24.90 -28.81 -11.51
CA ASP A 360 25.95 -28.21 -12.31
C ASP A 360 26.38 -26.81 -11.85
N TYR A 361 25.65 -26.15 -10.93
CA TYR A 361 26.04 -24.87 -10.33
C TYR A 361 27.38 -24.97 -9.57
N LYS A 362 28.29 -24.00 -9.76
CA LYS A 362 29.63 -23.96 -9.13
C LYS A 362 29.97 -22.59 -8.51
N GLY A 363 28.97 -21.75 -8.24
CA GLY A 363 29.18 -20.46 -7.60
C GLY A 363 29.50 -20.60 -6.10
N ASP A 364 30.41 -19.76 -5.62
CA ASP A 364 30.82 -19.66 -4.21
C ASP A 364 30.36 -18.33 -3.57
N ARG A 365 29.74 -17.41 -4.34
CA ARG A 365 29.33 -16.07 -3.88
C ARG A 365 27.94 -16.11 -3.23
N LEU A 366 27.84 -15.59 -2.01
CA LEU A 366 26.58 -15.25 -1.33
C LEU A 366 26.64 -13.78 -0.86
N ILE A 367 25.48 -13.12 -0.77
CA ILE A 367 25.33 -11.83 -0.10
C ILE A 367 24.77 -12.09 1.31
N VAL A 368 25.49 -11.66 2.35
CA VAL A 368 25.11 -11.89 3.75
C VAL A 368 24.53 -10.61 4.35
N GLY A 369 23.20 -10.50 4.41
CA GLY A 369 22.49 -9.28 4.80
C GLY A 369 22.82 -8.73 6.19
N SER A 370 23.31 -9.56 7.12
CA SER A 370 23.87 -9.09 8.38
C SER A 370 24.97 -10.02 8.92
N PRO A 371 26.26 -9.73 8.65
CA PRO A 371 27.39 -10.53 9.14
C PRO A 371 27.61 -10.44 10.65
N SER A 372 27.00 -9.46 11.33
CA SER A 372 26.94 -9.38 12.80
C SER A 372 25.87 -10.32 13.35
N TYR A 373 24.68 -10.38 12.72
CA TYR A 373 23.63 -11.32 13.11
C TYR A 373 24.09 -12.77 13.05
N MET A 374 24.75 -13.20 11.96
CA MET A 374 25.19 -14.60 11.82
C MET A 374 26.11 -15.04 12.96
N LYS A 375 27.04 -14.17 13.39
CA LYS A 375 27.95 -14.43 14.51
C LYS A 375 27.23 -14.45 15.84
N ALA A 376 26.35 -13.48 16.09
CA ALA A 376 25.55 -13.43 17.30
C ALA A 376 24.59 -14.63 17.40
N LEU A 377 24.03 -15.09 16.28
CA LEU A 377 23.22 -16.31 16.19
C LEU A 377 24.04 -17.56 16.53
N SER A 378 25.29 -17.67 16.09
CA SER A 378 26.21 -18.74 16.52
C SER A 378 26.44 -18.73 18.04
N GLU A 379 26.69 -17.55 18.63
CA GLU A 379 26.81 -17.41 20.09
C GLU A 379 25.50 -17.81 20.81
N ILE A 380 24.34 -17.34 20.32
CA ILE A 380 23.01 -17.64 20.86
C ILE A 380 22.66 -19.13 20.76
N LEU A 381 23.07 -19.82 19.69
CA LEU A 381 22.87 -21.26 19.51
C LEU A 381 23.74 -22.08 20.47
N ASN A 382 25.02 -21.71 20.65
CA ASN A 382 25.91 -22.36 21.61
C ASN A 382 25.45 -22.19 23.07
N ASP A 383 24.78 -21.08 23.38
CA ASP A 383 24.14 -20.80 24.67
C ASP A 383 22.80 -21.55 24.88
N ALA A 384 22.18 -22.09 23.81
CA ALA A 384 20.85 -22.67 23.84
C ALA A 384 20.86 -24.18 24.14
N SER A 385 19.77 -24.69 24.72
CA SER A 385 19.58 -26.15 24.80
C SER A 385 19.05 -26.68 23.47
N ARG A 386 19.49 -27.88 23.07
CA ARG A 386 18.96 -28.60 21.89
C ARG A 386 17.43 -28.74 21.91
N GLU A 387 16.86 -28.93 23.11
CA GLU A 387 15.42 -28.98 23.32
C GLU A 387 14.75 -27.63 23.00
N THR A 388 15.35 -26.50 23.41
CA THR A 388 14.86 -25.15 23.09
C THR A 388 14.87 -24.91 21.58
N VAL A 389 15.98 -25.22 20.89
CA VAL A 389 16.09 -25.05 19.44
C VAL A 389 15.11 -25.97 18.71
N SER A 390 15.02 -27.25 19.10
CA SER A 390 14.10 -28.22 18.48
C SER A 390 12.63 -27.82 18.63
N PHE A 391 12.23 -27.27 19.78
CA PHE A 391 10.86 -26.74 19.95
C PHE A 391 10.64 -25.36 19.31
N PHE A 392 11.66 -24.50 19.19
CA PHE A 392 11.56 -23.27 18.40
C PHE A 392 11.29 -23.57 16.91
N LEU A 393 12.02 -24.54 16.32
CA LEU A 393 11.79 -24.97 14.93
C LEU A 393 10.37 -25.55 14.74
N GLN A 394 9.89 -26.35 15.68
CA GLN A 394 8.49 -26.82 15.71
C GLN A 394 7.49 -25.67 15.84
N TRP A 395 7.78 -24.66 16.67
CA TRP A 395 6.94 -23.48 16.85
C TRP A 395 6.84 -22.66 15.56
N LYS A 396 7.93 -22.45 14.81
CA LYS A 396 7.88 -21.80 13.49
C LYS A 396 6.98 -22.55 12.50
N ALA A 397 7.03 -23.88 12.47
CA ALA A 397 6.12 -24.68 11.65
C ALA A 397 4.65 -24.52 12.08
N ILE A 398 4.36 -24.53 13.39
CA ILE A 398 3.02 -24.25 13.92
C ILE A 398 2.55 -22.83 13.53
N GLN A 399 3.41 -21.82 13.65
CA GLN A 399 3.07 -20.43 13.32
C GLN A 399 2.70 -20.22 11.84
N ALA A 400 3.36 -20.95 10.95
CA ALA A 400 3.16 -20.88 9.50
C ALA A 400 1.97 -21.70 9.00
N TYR A 401 1.66 -22.84 9.63
CA TYR A 401 0.58 -23.75 9.20
C TYR A 401 -0.70 -23.68 10.04
N ALA A 402 -0.76 -22.84 11.08
CA ALA A 402 -1.94 -22.69 11.94
C ALA A 402 -3.21 -22.22 11.22
N ASP A 403 -3.10 -21.50 10.09
CA ASP A 403 -4.26 -21.16 9.25
C ASP A 403 -4.61 -22.25 8.23
N LYS A 404 -3.69 -23.19 7.94
CA LYS A 404 -3.88 -24.27 6.96
C LYS A 404 -4.61 -25.49 7.54
N ILE A 405 -4.90 -25.50 8.84
CA ILE A 405 -5.71 -26.51 9.55
C ILE A 405 -6.91 -25.87 10.26
N GLU A 406 -7.86 -26.68 10.74
CA GLU A 406 -8.97 -26.23 11.60
C GLU A 406 -9.05 -27.16 12.84
N ASP A 407 -8.43 -26.74 13.95
CA ASP A 407 -8.29 -27.52 15.19
C ASP A 407 -8.23 -26.58 16.42
N ASP A 408 -8.77 -27.01 17.56
CA ASP A 408 -8.74 -26.21 18.79
C ASP A 408 -7.32 -25.97 19.33
N LYS A 409 -6.34 -26.84 19.02
CA LYS A 409 -4.92 -26.66 19.39
C LYS A 409 -4.36 -25.31 18.95
N VAL A 410 -4.79 -24.77 17.80
CA VAL A 410 -4.29 -23.50 17.24
C VAL A 410 -5.19 -22.29 17.52
N ALA A 411 -6.36 -22.51 18.14
CA ALA A 411 -7.28 -21.43 18.50
C ALA A 411 -6.65 -20.34 19.40
N PRO A 412 -5.75 -20.63 20.37
CA PRO A 412 -5.06 -19.58 21.14
C PRO A 412 -4.20 -18.67 20.27
N LEU A 413 -3.43 -19.24 19.34
CA LEU A 413 -2.58 -18.47 18.43
C LEU A 413 -3.41 -17.64 17.45
N ARG A 414 -4.54 -18.17 16.95
CA ARG A 414 -5.46 -17.40 16.10
C ARG A 414 -6.03 -16.20 16.86
N ARG A 415 -6.51 -16.39 18.11
CA ARG A 415 -7.00 -15.28 18.96
C ARG A 415 -5.92 -14.23 19.17
N PHE A 416 -4.70 -14.64 19.47
CA PHE A 416 -3.58 -13.72 19.71
C PHE A 416 -3.15 -12.96 18.45
N LYS A 417 -3.02 -13.62 17.30
CA LYS A 417 -2.75 -12.94 16.00
C LYS A 417 -3.87 -11.94 15.68
N ASN A 418 -5.14 -12.30 15.87
CA ASN A 418 -6.26 -11.39 15.69
C ASN A 418 -6.16 -10.15 16.60
N THR A 419 -5.90 -10.32 17.90
CA THR A 419 -5.72 -9.20 18.84
C THR A 419 -4.54 -8.30 18.45
N LEU A 420 -3.39 -8.87 18.09
CA LEU A 420 -2.21 -8.12 17.62
C LEU A 420 -2.49 -7.27 16.37
N GLU A 421 -3.40 -7.73 15.51
CA GLU A 421 -3.79 -7.06 14.28
C GLU A 421 -5.07 -6.21 14.45
N GLY A 422 -5.55 -6.02 15.68
CA GLY A 422 -6.73 -5.20 16.00
C GLY A 422 -8.03 -5.72 15.38
N LYS A 423 -8.13 -7.03 15.18
CA LYS A 423 -9.32 -7.76 14.72
C LYS A 423 -10.11 -8.26 15.93
N ASP A 424 -11.36 -8.70 15.72
CA ASP A 424 -12.06 -9.46 16.75
C ASP A 424 -11.27 -10.76 17.05
N PRO A 425 -10.91 -11.06 18.31
CA PRO A 425 -10.14 -12.27 18.64
C PRO A 425 -10.75 -13.56 18.09
N GLN A 426 -12.08 -13.66 17.97
CA GLN A 426 -12.78 -14.85 17.47
C GLN A 426 -13.01 -14.84 15.95
N ALA A 427 -12.63 -13.76 15.24
CA ALA A 427 -12.87 -13.65 13.81
C ALA A 427 -12.15 -14.74 13.00
N THR A 428 -12.80 -15.12 11.91
CA THR A 428 -12.26 -15.95 10.84
C THR A 428 -12.63 -15.32 9.50
N GLN A 429 -11.71 -15.35 8.54
CA GLN A 429 -11.95 -14.92 7.18
C GLN A 429 -12.99 -15.84 6.52
N GLU A 430 -13.87 -15.31 5.67
CA GLU A 430 -14.77 -16.15 4.88
C GLU A 430 -13.97 -17.15 4.04
N ARG A 431 -14.40 -18.43 4.06
CA ARG A 431 -13.65 -19.53 3.45
C ARG A 431 -13.30 -19.27 1.98
N TRP A 432 -14.24 -18.73 1.20
CA TRP A 432 -14.01 -18.43 -0.22
C TRP A 432 -12.92 -17.37 -0.44
N ARG A 433 -12.84 -16.30 0.39
CA ARG A 433 -11.78 -15.28 0.31
C ARG A 433 -10.42 -15.88 0.63
N LYS A 434 -10.35 -16.64 1.74
CA LYS A 434 -9.17 -17.42 2.15
C LYS A 434 -8.65 -18.32 1.03
N CYS A 435 -9.56 -19.04 0.36
CA CYS A 435 -9.21 -19.96 -0.72
C CYS A 435 -8.75 -19.27 -2.01
N ILE A 436 -9.32 -18.11 -2.37
CA ILE A 436 -8.85 -17.36 -3.55
C ILE A 436 -7.49 -16.72 -3.29
N GLN A 437 -7.27 -16.14 -2.11
CA GLN A 437 -5.97 -15.63 -1.70
C GLN A 437 -4.91 -16.76 -1.75
N THR A 438 -5.23 -17.94 -1.19
CA THR A 438 -4.36 -19.12 -1.21
C THR A 438 -4.05 -19.63 -2.64
N LEU A 439 -4.95 -19.40 -3.60
CA LEU A 439 -4.72 -19.73 -5.02
C LEU A 439 -3.87 -18.68 -5.74
N ASP A 440 -3.92 -17.41 -5.33
CA ASP A 440 -3.06 -16.37 -5.90
C ASP A 440 -1.62 -16.53 -5.39
N GLU A 441 -1.47 -16.87 -4.11
CA GLU A 441 -0.21 -17.24 -3.46
C GLU A 441 0.52 -18.41 -4.16
N GLY A 442 -0.19 -19.46 -4.63
CA GLY A 442 0.44 -20.67 -5.19
C GLY A 442 0.17 -21.01 -6.67
N LEU A 443 -0.83 -20.39 -7.30
CA LEU A 443 -1.25 -20.61 -8.69
C LEU A 443 -1.53 -19.28 -9.42
N GLY A 444 -0.95 -18.18 -8.94
CA GLY A 444 -1.21 -16.80 -9.38
C GLY A 444 -1.13 -16.55 -10.88
N TRP A 445 -0.22 -17.19 -11.64
CA TRP A 445 -0.18 -17.03 -13.10
C TRP A 445 -1.36 -17.71 -13.81
N SER A 446 -1.85 -18.82 -13.27
CA SER A 446 -3.05 -19.49 -13.79
C SER A 446 -4.30 -18.67 -13.49
N LEU A 447 -4.43 -18.09 -12.29
CA LEU A 447 -5.50 -17.12 -12.01
C LEU A 447 -5.38 -15.86 -12.88
N SER A 448 -4.16 -15.34 -13.06
CA SER A 448 -3.87 -14.14 -13.86
C SER A 448 -4.42 -14.25 -15.28
N ARG A 449 -4.26 -15.43 -15.91
CA ARG A 449 -4.79 -15.70 -17.24
C ARG A 449 -6.31 -15.48 -17.31
N PHE A 450 -7.08 -16.16 -16.45
CA PHE A 450 -8.54 -16.04 -16.47
C PHE A 450 -9.02 -14.65 -16.00
N TYR A 451 -8.32 -14.03 -15.05
CA TYR A 451 -8.60 -12.65 -14.62
C TYR A 451 -8.43 -11.65 -15.76
N VAL A 452 -7.33 -11.72 -16.51
CA VAL A 452 -7.07 -10.81 -17.64
C VAL A 452 -8.10 -10.99 -18.75
N MET A 453 -8.46 -12.24 -19.07
CA MET A 453 -9.46 -12.57 -20.09
C MET A 453 -10.87 -12.04 -19.77
N ASP A 454 -11.26 -12.00 -18.49
CA ASP A 454 -12.54 -11.44 -18.02
C ASP A 454 -12.49 -9.90 -17.89
N SER A 455 -11.45 -9.38 -17.23
CA SER A 455 -11.52 -8.07 -16.56
C SER A 455 -10.60 -6.99 -17.09
N PHE A 456 -9.60 -7.30 -17.92
CA PHE A 456 -8.58 -6.32 -18.28
C PHE A 456 -8.46 -6.08 -19.81
N PRO A 457 -9.25 -5.14 -20.37
CA PRO A 457 -9.27 -4.90 -21.80
C PRO A 457 -8.00 -4.19 -22.30
N GLU A 458 -7.62 -4.48 -23.55
CA GLU A 458 -6.45 -3.91 -24.23
C GLU A 458 -6.43 -2.36 -24.23
N SER A 459 -7.60 -1.73 -24.22
CA SER A 459 -7.74 -0.27 -24.13
C SER A 459 -7.31 0.31 -22.78
N SER A 460 -7.50 -0.43 -21.68
CA SER A 460 -6.95 -0.06 -20.37
C SER A 460 -5.43 -0.18 -20.36
N LYS A 461 -4.88 -1.29 -20.89
CA LYS A 461 -3.43 -1.49 -21.04
C LYS A 461 -2.78 -0.34 -21.82
N LYS A 462 -3.37 0.05 -22.95
CA LYS A 462 -2.89 1.16 -23.80
C LYS A 462 -2.93 2.52 -23.10
N LEU A 463 -3.93 2.81 -22.27
CA LEU A 463 -3.97 4.05 -21.50
C LEU A 463 -2.95 4.05 -20.34
N GLY A 464 -2.77 2.93 -19.63
CA GLY A 464 -1.72 2.83 -18.60
C GLY A 464 -0.31 3.01 -19.17
N ASP A 465 -0.03 2.35 -20.29
CA ASP A 465 1.24 2.45 -21.03
C ASP A 465 1.54 3.89 -21.50
N GLN A 466 0.51 4.61 -21.95
CA GLN A 466 0.59 6.04 -22.27
C GLN A 466 0.87 6.90 -21.03
N ILE A 467 0.12 6.72 -19.93
CA ILE A 467 0.32 7.48 -18.68
C ILE A 467 1.76 7.30 -18.17
N VAL A 468 2.25 6.06 -18.06
CA VAL A 468 3.63 5.78 -17.64
C VAL A 468 4.65 6.45 -18.56
N SER A 469 4.42 6.45 -19.87
CA SER A 469 5.27 7.14 -20.85
C SER A 469 5.29 8.66 -20.65
N ASP A 470 4.15 9.28 -20.33
CA ASP A 470 4.05 10.71 -20.02
C ASP A 470 4.72 11.08 -18.68
N ILE A 471 4.64 10.20 -17.67
CA ILE A 471 5.42 10.33 -16.42
C ILE A 471 6.92 10.29 -16.73
N LYS A 472 7.39 9.31 -17.53
CA LYS A 472 8.80 9.20 -17.94
C LYS A 472 9.29 10.47 -18.64
N GLU A 473 8.51 11.03 -19.58
CA GLU A 473 8.85 12.31 -20.22
C GLU A 473 8.92 13.45 -19.20
N ARG A 474 7.95 13.54 -18.28
CA ARG A 474 7.94 14.61 -17.29
C ARG A 474 9.12 14.51 -16.31
N PHE A 475 9.52 13.31 -15.91
CA PHE A 475 10.66 13.14 -15.00
C PHE A 475 11.99 13.48 -15.67
N VAL A 476 12.16 13.16 -16.97
CA VAL A 476 13.31 13.64 -17.78
C VAL A 476 13.35 15.17 -17.82
N PHE A 477 12.21 15.84 -18.02
CA PHE A 477 12.12 17.31 -17.98
C PHE A 477 12.47 17.87 -16.59
N THR A 478 11.96 17.26 -15.51
CA THR A 478 12.31 17.66 -14.14
C THR A 478 13.82 17.53 -13.92
N LEU A 479 14.40 16.36 -14.21
CA LEU A 479 15.82 16.08 -14.01
C LEU A 479 16.73 17.06 -14.74
N ASP A 480 16.45 17.39 -16.01
CA ASP A 480 17.24 18.38 -16.78
C ASP A 480 17.33 19.76 -16.11
N GLN A 481 16.24 20.16 -15.44
CA GLN A 481 16.12 21.45 -14.74
C GLN A 481 16.60 21.40 -13.28
N THR A 482 17.03 20.25 -12.75
CA THR A 482 17.45 20.10 -11.35
C THR A 482 18.82 20.72 -11.08
N GLU A 483 18.87 22.01 -10.73
CA GLU A 483 20.09 22.79 -10.48
C GLU A 483 20.98 22.26 -9.33
N TRP A 484 20.41 21.51 -8.37
CA TRP A 484 21.16 21.01 -7.21
C TRP A 484 22.04 19.79 -7.54
N MET A 485 21.72 19.05 -8.60
CA MET A 485 22.56 17.99 -9.17
C MET A 485 23.66 18.58 -10.07
N SER A 486 24.76 17.86 -10.31
CA SER A 486 25.72 18.25 -11.35
C SER A 486 25.20 17.95 -12.78
N PRO A 487 25.75 18.58 -13.83
CA PRO A 487 25.34 18.32 -15.22
C PRO A 487 25.54 16.85 -15.65
N ASP A 488 26.62 16.21 -15.20
CA ASP A 488 26.91 14.83 -15.56
C ASP A 488 26.00 13.84 -14.81
N VAL A 489 25.70 14.10 -13.54
CA VAL A 489 24.74 13.26 -12.77
C VAL A 489 23.30 13.45 -13.28
N ARG A 490 22.89 14.67 -13.68
CA ARG A 490 21.61 14.88 -14.40
C ARG A 490 21.53 14.03 -15.66
N LYS A 491 22.59 14.04 -16.47
CA LYS A 491 22.66 13.28 -17.72
C LYS A 491 22.53 11.77 -17.49
N LEU A 492 23.26 11.21 -16.50
CA LEU A 492 23.12 9.80 -16.12
C LEU A 492 21.70 9.49 -15.61
N GLY A 493 21.10 10.37 -14.81
CA GLY A 493 19.72 10.18 -14.35
C GLY A 493 18.70 10.17 -15.51
N ILE A 494 18.87 11.03 -16.51
CA ILE A 494 18.05 11.02 -17.73
C ILE A 494 18.24 9.72 -18.52
N GLN A 495 19.47 9.18 -18.58
CA GLN A 495 19.73 7.87 -19.17
C GLN A 495 19.06 6.74 -18.37
N LYS A 496 19.06 6.80 -17.03
CA LYS A 496 18.35 5.85 -16.17
C LYS A 496 16.84 5.85 -16.43
N VAL A 497 16.19 7.02 -16.46
CA VAL A 497 14.75 7.12 -16.81
C VAL A 497 14.50 6.57 -18.22
N GLY A 498 15.36 6.87 -19.19
CA GLY A 498 15.26 6.30 -20.54
C GLY A 498 15.23 4.77 -20.52
N ASN A 499 16.17 4.18 -19.78
CA ASN A 499 16.34 2.72 -19.66
C ASN A 499 15.27 2.01 -18.81
N ILE A 500 14.42 2.72 -18.05
CA ILE A 500 13.40 2.06 -17.20
C ILE A 500 12.48 1.17 -18.04
N ILE A 501 12.43 -0.12 -17.73
CA ILE A 501 11.50 -1.07 -18.36
C ILE A 501 10.10 -0.86 -17.77
N GLN A 502 9.06 -0.75 -18.62
CA GLN A 502 7.67 -0.60 -18.18
C GLN A 502 6.87 -1.89 -18.41
N LYS A 503 6.26 -2.41 -17.35
CA LYS A 503 5.51 -3.68 -17.35
C LYS A 503 4.05 -3.39 -16.97
N ILE A 504 3.12 -3.47 -17.93
CA ILE A 504 1.72 -3.03 -17.77
C ILE A 504 0.74 -4.20 -17.91
N GLY A 505 -0.09 -4.42 -16.90
CA GLY A 505 -1.19 -5.39 -16.86
C GLY A 505 -0.77 -6.81 -16.47
N TYR A 506 0.07 -7.46 -17.28
CA TYR A 506 0.41 -8.87 -17.15
C TYR A 506 1.69 -9.26 -17.93
N PRO A 507 2.39 -10.35 -17.53
CA PRO A 507 3.54 -10.87 -18.27
C PRO A 507 3.12 -11.52 -19.60
N THR A 508 3.97 -11.38 -20.62
CA THR A 508 3.74 -11.89 -21.99
C THR A 508 4.83 -12.85 -22.47
N LYS A 509 5.68 -13.33 -21.55
CA LYS A 509 6.87 -14.13 -21.86
C LYS A 509 7.27 -15.12 -20.76
N SER A 510 7.35 -14.67 -19.51
CA SER A 510 7.86 -15.48 -18.39
C SER A 510 6.96 -15.38 -17.14
N PRO A 511 5.95 -16.28 -17.01
CA PRO A 511 5.31 -17.02 -18.09
C PRO A 511 4.44 -16.10 -18.97
N ASN A 512 4.07 -16.54 -20.16
CA ASN A 512 3.10 -15.80 -20.98
C ASN A 512 1.66 -16.15 -20.57
N VAL A 513 1.00 -15.34 -19.73
CA VAL A 513 -0.39 -15.64 -19.29
C VAL A 513 -1.41 -15.61 -20.43
N MET A 514 -1.08 -15.01 -21.58
CA MET A 514 -1.94 -15.05 -22.76
C MET A 514 -1.79 -16.34 -23.58
N ASP A 515 -0.85 -17.23 -23.24
CA ASP A 515 -0.66 -18.56 -23.82
C ASP A 515 -1.07 -19.67 -22.81
N PRO A 516 -2.07 -20.52 -23.13
CA PRO A 516 -2.51 -21.58 -22.21
C PRO A 516 -1.51 -22.74 -22.12
N GLU A 517 -0.69 -22.99 -23.15
CA GLU A 517 0.32 -24.07 -23.14
C GLU A 517 1.52 -23.69 -22.28
N ASP A 518 1.91 -22.41 -22.27
CA ASP A 518 3.02 -21.94 -21.42
C ASP A 518 2.65 -21.95 -19.93
N ILE A 519 1.40 -21.65 -19.58
CA ILE A 519 0.88 -21.78 -18.21
C ILE A 519 0.75 -23.26 -17.78
N GLU A 520 0.31 -24.16 -18.68
CA GLU A 520 0.32 -25.61 -18.40
C GLU A 520 1.76 -26.13 -18.20
N LYS A 521 2.72 -25.59 -18.96
CA LYS A 521 4.14 -25.90 -18.86
C LYS A 521 4.76 -25.37 -17.56
N TYR A 522 4.40 -24.16 -17.11
CA TYR A 522 4.89 -23.59 -15.86
C TYR A 522 4.50 -24.45 -14.65
N TYR A 523 3.20 -24.75 -14.49
CA TYR A 523 2.70 -25.55 -13.35
C TYR A 523 2.75 -27.07 -13.59
N ARG A 524 3.66 -27.56 -14.44
CA ARG A 524 3.70 -28.98 -14.84
C ARG A 524 4.05 -29.92 -13.69
N GLU A 525 5.07 -29.56 -12.91
CA GLU A 525 5.60 -30.37 -11.81
C GLU A 525 4.84 -30.17 -10.47
N LEU A 526 3.85 -29.26 -10.44
CA LEU A 526 3.02 -28.99 -9.26
C LEU A 526 1.75 -29.85 -9.28
N ASP A 527 1.77 -31.00 -8.61
CA ASP A 527 0.57 -31.80 -8.35
C ASP A 527 -0.25 -31.28 -7.15
N VAL A 528 -1.58 -31.30 -7.31
CA VAL A 528 -2.56 -30.89 -6.28
C VAL A 528 -3.72 -31.90 -6.27
N SER A 529 -4.34 -32.13 -5.11
CA SER A 529 -5.49 -33.05 -4.99
C SER A 529 -6.68 -32.45 -4.24
N GLU A 530 -7.87 -32.94 -4.61
CA GLU A 530 -9.18 -32.43 -4.18
C GLU A 530 -9.47 -32.66 -2.68
N ASN A 531 -8.69 -33.51 -2.00
CA ASN A 531 -8.95 -33.92 -0.60
C ASN A 531 -7.81 -33.52 0.37
N SER A 532 -6.83 -32.74 -0.10
CA SER A 532 -5.52 -32.59 0.55
C SER A 532 -5.06 -31.13 0.67
N PHE A 533 -5.91 -30.25 1.21
CA PHE A 533 -5.61 -28.82 1.34
C PHE A 533 -4.21 -28.53 1.93
N PHE A 534 -3.89 -29.12 3.08
CA PHE A 534 -2.59 -28.94 3.75
C PHE A 534 -1.43 -29.40 2.87
N GLU A 535 -1.52 -30.58 2.25
CA GLU A 535 -0.46 -31.11 1.40
C GLU A 535 -0.31 -30.31 0.11
N ASN A 536 -1.40 -29.73 -0.43
CA ASN A 536 -1.34 -28.83 -1.58
C ASN A 536 -0.52 -27.57 -1.23
N GLN A 537 -0.62 -27.04 0.01
CA GLN A 537 0.23 -25.93 0.49
C GLN A 537 1.70 -26.34 0.58
N VAL A 538 1.98 -27.52 1.15
CA VAL A 538 3.33 -28.08 1.23
C VAL A 538 3.90 -28.39 -0.17
N ALA A 539 3.06 -28.74 -1.15
CA ALA A 539 3.46 -28.98 -2.54
C ALA A 539 3.79 -27.69 -3.28
N VAL A 540 2.95 -26.65 -3.14
CA VAL A 540 3.20 -25.27 -3.60
C VAL A 540 4.55 -24.79 -3.08
N ALA A 541 4.75 -24.79 -1.75
CA ALA A 541 6.00 -24.31 -1.16
C ALA A 541 7.27 -25.05 -1.61
N LYS A 542 7.16 -26.32 -2.04
CA LYS A 542 8.26 -27.08 -2.65
C LYS A 542 8.51 -26.71 -4.10
N PHE A 543 7.44 -26.48 -4.86
CA PHE A 543 7.49 -26.04 -6.25
C PHE A 543 8.09 -24.64 -6.35
N ASP A 544 7.69 -23.71 -5.48
CA ASP A 544 8.19 -22.33 -5.48
C ASP A 544 9.67 -22.26 -5.11
N LEU A 545 10.09 -22.93 -4.02
CA LEU A 545 11.50 -23.04 -3.63
C LEU A 545 12.34 -23.70 -4.74
N HIS A 546 11.81 -24.72 -5.43
CA HIS A 546 12.52 -25.34 -6.54
C HIS A 546 12.65 -24.38 -7.74
N ASN A 547 11.59 -23.69 -8.12
CA ASN A 547 11.60 -22.73 -9.22
C ASN A 547 12.59 -21.58 -8.96
N GLU A 548 12.53 -21.00 -7.76
CA GLU A 548 13.46 -19.99 -7.25
C GLU A 548 14.90 -20.47 -7.40
N TRP A 549 15.28 -21.55 -6.71
CA TRP A 549 16.68 -22.00 -6.69
C TRP A 549 17.15 -22.53 -8.05
N SER A 550 16.23 -22.96 -8.93
CA SER A 550 16.57 -23.30 -10.32
C SER A 550 17.14 -22.14 -11.13
N LYS A 551 16.97 -20.88 -10.69
CA LYS A 551 17.52 -19.68 -11.36
C LYS A 551 19.05 -19.59 -11.25
N LEU A 552 19.66 -20.23 -10.25
CA LEU A 552 21.10 -20.20 -10.01
C LEU A 552 21.90 -20.76 -11.19
N GLY A 553 22.92 -20.02 -11.63
CA GLY A 553 23.76 -20.39 -12.78
C GLY A 553 23.15 -20.05 -14.15
N LYS A 554 21.94 -19.49 -14.18
CA LYS A 554 21.34 -18.85 -15.37
C LYS A 554 21.51 -17.33 -15.27
N PRO A 555 21.41 -16.59 -16.39
CA PRO A 555 21.21 -15.14 -16.35
C PRO A 555 19.88 -14.79 -15.68
N THR A 556 19.78 -13.58 -15.13
CA THR A 556 18.55 -12.99 -14.61
C THR A 556 17.47 -12.90 -15.69
N ASP A 557 16.26 -13.37 -15.41
CA ASP A 557 15.11 -13.24 -16.32
C ASP A 557 14.47 -11.85 -16.17
N ARG A 558 14.91 -10.89 -17.01
CA ARG A 558 14.35 -9.53 -17.08
C ARG A 558 12.87 -9.49 -17.51
N ASP A 559 12.29 -10.61 -17.96
CA ASP A 559 10.88 -10.70 -18.39
C ASP A 559 9.94 -11.36 -17.36
N GLU A 560 10.47 -11.84 -16.24
CA GLU A 560 9.71 -12.33 -15.07
C GLU A 560 8.99 -11.19 -14.32
N TRP A 561 8.01 -11.51 -13.47
CA TRP A 561 7.24 -10.54 -12.67
C TRP A 561 7.11 -11.01 -11.22
N ASP A 562 7.30 -10.10 -10.25
CA ASP A 562 7.18 -10.37 -8.81
C ASP A 562 5.71 -10.34 -8.29
N MET A 563 4.72 -10.01 -9.13
CA MET A 563 3.30 -9.90 -8.74
C MET A 563 2.33 -10.44 -9.79
N SER A 564 1.27 -11.13 -9.34
CA SER A 564 0.20 -11.67 -10.19
C SER A 564 -0.67 -10.56 -10.80
N ALA A 565 -1.28 -10.80 -11.97
CA ALA A 565 -2.15 -9.82 -12.61
C ALA A 565 -3.37 -9.34 -11.77
N PRO A 566 -4.07 -10.14 -10.94
CA PRO A 566 -5.15 -9.64 -10.09
C PRO A 566 -4.68 -8.82 -8.86
N THR A 567 -3.37 -8.80 -8.56
CA THR A 567 -2.79 -8.04 -7.43
C THR A 567 -3.13 -6.56 -7.53
N VAL A 568 -3.52 -5.95 -6.41
CA VAL A 568 -3.84 -4.52 -6.31
C VAL A 568 -2.67 -3.78 -5.65
N ASN A 569 -1.57 -3.69 -6.38
CA ASN A 569 -0.37 -2.96 -5.99
C ASN A 569 0.44 -2.55 -7.24
N ALA A 570 1.60 -1.92 -7.06
CA ALA A 570 2.64 -1.74 -8.06
C ALA A 570 4.02 -1.97 -7.41
N TYR A 571 5.11 -1.92 -8.20
CA TYR A 571 6.48 -1.90 -7.65
C TYR A 571 7.52 -1.34 -8.64
N TYR A 572 8.64 -0.87 -8.08
CA TYR A 572 9.92 -0.67 -8.74
C TYR A 572 10.95 -1.70 -8.27
N ASN A 573 11.65 -2.35 -9.21
CA ASN A 573 12.71 -3.31 -8.91
C ASN A 573 14.09 -2.68 -9.27
N PRO A 574 14.97 -2.37 -8.30
CA PRO A 574 16.19 -1.60 -8.57
C PRO A 574 17.25 -2.32 -9.44
N PRO A 575 17.60 -3.61 -9.20
CA PRO A 575 18.44 -4.38 -10.12
C PRO A 575 17.84 -4.52 -11.52
N GLY A 576 16.51 -4.67 -11.60
CA GLY A 576 15.76 -4.69 -12.86
C GLY A 576 15.79 -3.34 -13.62
N ASN A 577 15.89 -2.22 -12.89
CA ASN A 577 15.57 -0.86 -13.34
C ASN A 577 14.21 -0.84 -14.07
N GLU A 578 13.16 -1.30 -13.38
CA GLU A 578 11.84 -1.53 -13.98
C GLU A 578 10.69 -1.11 -13.06
N ILE A 579 9.57 -0.72 -13.67
CA ILE A 579 8.33 -0.31 -12.99
C ILE A 579 7.15 -1.14 -13.50
N VAL A 580 6.36 -1.68 -12.57
CA VAL A 580 5.43 -2.78 -12.84
C VAL A 580 4.05 -2.54 -12.24
N PHE A 581 3.03 -2.66 -13.08
CA PHE A 581 1.65 -2.32 -12.78
C PHE A 581 0.70 -3.47 -13.15
N PRO A 582 0.45 -4.42 -12.24
CA PRO A 582 -0.57 -5.46 -12.39
C PRO A 582 -1.96 -4.93 -12.80
N ALA A 583 -2.72 -5.73 -13.55
CA ALA A 583 -4.07 -5.37 -13.99
C ALA A 583 -5.03 -5.01 -12.83
N GLY A 584 -4.81 -5.58 -11.64
CA GLY A 584 -5.65 -5.36 -10.45
C GLY A 584 -5.60 -3.94 -9.89
N ILE A 585 -4.52 -3.17 -10.07
CA ILE A 585 -4.51 -1.74 -9.69
C ILE A 585 -5.20 -0.84 -10.72
N MET A 586 -5.43 -1.35 -11.94
CA MET A 586 -6.03 -0.60 -13.06
C MET A 586 -7.57 -0.69 -13.08
N GLN A 587 -8.21 -0.47 -11.93
CA GLN A 587 -9.67 -0.38 -11.76
C GLN A 587 -10.07 0.80 -10.82
N PRO A 588 -11.36 1.16 -10.70
CA PRO A 588 -11.81 2.26 -9.83
C PRO A 588 -11.51 2.03 -8.33
N PRO A 589 -11.23 3.09 -7.54
CA PRO A 589 -11.16 4.50 -7.96
C PRO A 589 -9.84 4.88 -8.67
N THR A 590 -8.82 4.02 -8.65
CA THR A 590 -7.48 4.34 -9.16
C THR A 590 -7.44 4.56 -10.67
N PHE A 591 -8.31 3.86 -11.42
CA PHE A 591 -8.35 3.90 -12.88
C PHE A 591 -9.75 3.58 -13.44
N TYR A 592 -10.44 4.58 -13.97
CA TYR A 592 -11.79 4.45 -14.56
C TYR A 592 -11.80 4.05 -16.06
N GLY A 593 -10.63 3.94 -16.69
CA GLY A 593 -10.48 3.64 -18.11
C GLY A 593 -10.70 4.84 -19.06
N PRO A 594 -10.51 4.64 -20.38
CA PRO A 594 -10.37 5.72 -21.37
C PRO A 594 -11.67 6.48 -21.72
N SER A 595 -12.79 6.15 -21.06
CA SER A 595 -14.07 6.87 -21.19
C SER A 595 -14.31 7.91 -20.08
N ALA A 596 -13.32 8.12 -19.20
CA ALA A 596 -13.35 9.08 -18.10
C ALA A 596 -12.30 10.20 -18.28
N PRO A 597 -12.50 11.39 -17.68
CA PRO A 597 -11.52 12.48 -17.69
C PRO A 597 -10.15 12.04 -17.15
N LEU A 598 -9.09 12.52 -17.79
CA LEU A 598 -7.73 12.10 -17.49
C LEU A 598 -7.26 12.57 -16.11
N TYR A 599 -7.77 13.69 -15.56
CA TYR A 599 -7.43 14.12 -14.19
C TYR A 599 -7.69 13.06 -13.11
N LEU A 600 -8.63 12.13 -13.32
CA LEU A 600 -8.90 11.02 -12.40
C LEU A 600 -7.79 9.96 -12.47
N ALA A 601 -7.54 9.46 -13.68
CA ALA A 601 -6.54 8.42 -13.93
C ALA A 601 -5.12 8.92 -13.63
N TYR A 602 -4.81 10.19 -13.89
CA TYR A 602 -3.54 10.78 -13.49
C TYR A 602 -3.48 11.08 -11.99
N GLY A 603 -4.56 11.60 -11.39
CA GLY A 603 -4.61 11.89 -9.96
C GLY A 603 -4.32 10.66 -9.08
N ALA A 604 -4.79 9.47 -9.50
CA ALA A 604 -4.50 8.22 -8.80
C ALA A 604 -3.45 7.35 -9.54
N PHE A 605 -3.81 6.60 -10.60
CA PHE A 605 -2.86 5.70 -11.29
C PHE A 605 -1.59 6.40 -11.81
N GLY A 606 -1.69 7.66 -12.28
CA GLY A 606 -0.52 8.43 -12.71
C GLY A 606 0.37 8.87 -11.55
N ALA A 607 -0.20 9.18 -10.37
CA ALA A 607 0.57 9.46 -9.17
C ALA A 607 1.32 8.20 -8.69
N VAL A 608 0.67 7.02 -8.72
CA VAL A 608 1.34 5.72 -8.49
C VAL A 608 2.41 5.47 -9.56
N SER A 609 2.12 5.75 -10.84
CA SER A 609 3.11 5.64 -11.92
C SER A 609 4.35 6.52 -11.72
N GLY A 610 4.16 7.71 -11.13
CA GLY A 610 5.23 8.61 -10.73
C GLY A 610 5.93 8.20 -9.42
N HIS A 611 5.25 7.49 -8.53
CA HIS A 611 5.79 6.95 -7.28
C HIS A 611 6.80 5.84 -7.61
N GLU A 612 6.41 4.83 -8.41
CA GLU A 612 7.33 3.77 -8.86
C GLU A 612 8.55 4.34 -9.59
N LEU A 613 8.36 5.36 -10.44
CA LEU A 613 9.47 5.98 -11.14
C LEU A 613 10.36 6.82 -10.20
N SER A 614 9.80 7.42 -9.15
CA SER A 614 10.56 8.18 -8.16
C SER A 614 11.43 7.29 -7.28
N HIS A 615 11.04 6.03 -7.03
CA HIS A 615 11.90 5.05 -6.34
C HIS A 615 13.25 4.89 -7.04
N ALA A 616 13.33 5.02 -8.37
CA ALA A 616 14.59 4.99 -9.10
C ALA A 616 15.63 6.06 -8.67
N PHE A 617 15.23 7.04 -7.85
CA PHE A 617 16.09 8.11 -7.34
C PHE A 617 15.90 8.40 -5.84
N ASP A 618 15.17 7.56 -5.11
CA ASP A 618 14.92 7.75 -3.67
C ASP A 618 16.15 7.40 -2.80
N SER A 619 15.99 7.32 -1.48
CA SER A 619 17.08 6.99 -0.54
C SER A 619 17.84 5.70 -0.89
N THR A 620 17.17 4.73 -1.50
CA THR A 620 17.69 3.40 -1.85
C THR A 620 17.99 3.31 -3.35
N GLY A 621 17.01 3.60 -4.21
CA GLY A 621 17.15 3.40 -5.66
C GLY A 621 18.14 4.35 -6.33
N ARG A 622 18.48 5.49 -5.69
CA ARG A 622 19.61 6.36 -6.12
C ARG A 622 20.94 5.61 -6.22
N HIS A 623 21.12 4.53 -5.43
CA HIS A 623 22.38 3.78 -5.41
C HIS A 623 22.57 2.89 -6.64
N TYR A 624 21.55 2.72 -7.48
CA TYR A 624 21.58 1.91 -8.69
C TYR A 624 21.67 2.83 -9.93
N ASP A 625 22.57 2.54 -10.87
CA ASP A 625 22.80 3.34 -12.08
C ASP A 625 21.80 3.05 -13.22
N GLU A 626 22.06 3.53 -14.44
CA GLU A 626 21.16 3.34 -15.59
C GLU A 626 21.04 1.89 -16.07
N THR A 627 21.83 0.97 -15.54
CA THR A 627 21.81 -0.47 -15.85
C THR A 627 21.27 -1.34 -14.71
N GLY A 628 20.90 -0.72 -13.59
CA GLY A 628 20.53 -1.42 -12.35
C GLY A 628 21.72 -1.93 -11.54
N ASN A 629 22.95 -1.44 -11.79
CA ASN A 629 24.11 -1.80 -10.98
C ASN A 629 24.25 -0.86 -9.77
N TYR A 630 24.47 -1.42 -8.58
CA TYR A 630 24.73 -0.71 -7.33
C TYR A 630 26.14 -0.08 -7.37
N THR A 631 26.20 1.19 -7.76
CA THR A 631 27.44 1.95 -7.97
C THR A 631 27.35 3.36 -7.40
N ASN A 632 28.50 3.97 -7.10
CA ASN A 632 28.57 5.37 -6.71
C ASN A 632 28.65 6.26 -7.96
N TRP A 633 27.51 6.43 -8.65
CA TRP A 633 27.41 7.23 -9.89
C TRP A 633 27.05 8.71 -9.66
N TRP A 634 26.81 9.12 -8.41
CA TRP A 634 26.64 10.53 -8.00
C TRP A 634 27.95 11.11 -7.44
N ASP A 635 28.22 12.38 -7.75
CA ASP A 635 29.28 13.13 -7.07
C ASP A 635 28.90 13.54 -5.64
N GLU A 636 29.92 13.77 -4.82
CA GLU A 636 29.81 14.09 -3.38
C GLU A 636 28.85 15.27 -3.14
N LYS A 637 28.94 16.34 -3.94
CA LYS A 637 28.07 17.52 -3.83
C LYS A 637 26.60 17.18 -4.12
N THR A 638 26.33 16.32 -5.11
CA THR A 638 24.97 15.88 -5.43
C THR A 638 24.41 14.98 -4.34
N VAL A 639 25.25 14.17 -3.68
CA VAL A 639 24.88 13.39 -2.48
C VAL A 639 24.57 14.31 -1.29
N GLU A 640 25.45 15.26 -0.96
CA GLU A 640 25.22 16.26 0.12
C GLU A 640 23.91 17.03 -0.09
N ALA A 641 23.66 17.49 -1.32
CA ALA A 641 22.44 18.22 -1.67
C ALA A 641 21.18 17.35 -1.61
N PHE A 642 21.26 16.06 -1.94
CA PHE A 642 20.16 15.12 -1.75
C PHE A 642 19.89 14.90 -0.27
N GLU A 643 20.92 14.67 0.54
CA GLU A 643 20.78 14.37 1.98
C GLU A 643 20.24 15.58 2.76
N GLU A 644 20.62 16.82 2.38
CA GLU A 644 20.00 18.06 2.85
C GLU A 644 18.47 18.09 2.59
N ARG A 645 18.03 17.67 1.40
CA ARG A 645 16.61 17.69 0.99
C ARG A 645 15.82 16.54 1.61
N ALA A 646 16.42 15.35 1.66
CA ALA A 646 15.83 14.16 2.25
C ALA A 646 15.61 14.32 3.76
N GLN A 647 16.53 14.99 4.47
CA GLN A 647 16.35 15.26 5.91
C GLN A 647 15.07 16.05 6.21
N CYS A 648 14.64 16.95 5.32
CA CYS A 648 13.36 17.65 5.48
C CYS A 648 12.18 16.65 5.55
N PHE A 649 12.15 15.62 4.69
CA PHE A 649 11.11 14.59 4.72
C PHE A 649 11.21 13.71 5.97
N VAL A 650 12.44 13.41 6.44
CA VAL A 650 12.65 12.72 7.72
C VAL A 650 12.05 13.51 8.88
N ASP A 651 12.35 14.81 8.96
CA ASP A 651 11.87 15.69 10.03
C ASP A 651 10.34 15.86 9.96
N GLN A 652 9.81 16.23 8.79
CA GLN A 652 8.38 16.45 8.54
C GLN A 652 7.53 15.24 8.95
N TYR A 653 7.90 14.04 8.49
CA TYR A 653 7.09 12.85 8.77
C TYR A 653 7.33 12.33 10.21
N SER A 654 8.47 12.61 10.85
CA SER A 654 8.69 12.22 12.25
C SER A 654 7.83 13.01 13.25
N ASP A 655 7.39 14.22 12.89
CA ASP A 655 6.39 14.98 13.66
C ASP A 655 4.95 14.44 13.48
N PHE A 656 4.69 13.59 12.48
CA PHE A 656 3.37 12.98 12.28
C PHE A 656 3.11 11.86 13.30
N THR A 657 1.90 11.84 13.88
CA THR A 657 1.53 10.90 14.94
C THR A 657 0.23 10.14 14.68
N VAL A 658 0.12 8.92 15.22
CA VAL A 658 -1.09 8.10 15.26
C VAL A 658 -1.37 7.58 16.67
N GLU A 659 -2.63 7.26 16.98
CA GLU A 659 -3.00 6.62 18.25
C GLU A 659 -2.78 5.10 18.20
N GLY A 660 -1.89 4.60 19.06
CA GLY A 660 -1.68 3.19 19.35
C GLY A 660 -2.45 2.69 20.59
N PRO A 661 -2.33 1.39 20.94
CA PRO A 661 -3.10 0.78 22.01
C PRO A 661 -2.84 1.43 23.37
N GLY A 662 -3.86 1.47 24.23
CA GLY A 662 -3.77 2.14 25.54
C GLY A 662 -3.59 3.67 25.44
N ASP A 663 -4.05 4.28 24.34
CA ASP A 663 -3.95 5.71 24.03
C ASP A 663 -2.50 6.25 23.96
N LYS A 664 -1.56 5.34 23.64
CA LYS A 664 -0.16 5.63 23.35
C LYS A 664 -0.05 6.46 22.07
N ILE A 665 0.58 7.62 22.11
CA ILE A 665 0.94 8.37 20.91
C ILE A 665 2.16 7.71 20.25
N LEU A 666 2.04 7.38 18.96
CA LEU A 666 3.08 6.79 18.13
C LEU A 666 3.53 7.80 17.08
N HIS A 667 4.83 8.07 17.01
CA HIS A 667 5.43 8.85 15.93
C HIS A 667 5.74 7.95 14.73
N VAL A 668 5.53 8.45 13.52
CA VAL A 668 6.00 7.79 12.30
C VAL A 668 7.52 7.82 12.27
N ASN A 669 8.15 6.72 11.88
CA ASN A 669 9.60 6.70 11.66
C ASN A 669 9.92 7.35 10.31
N GLY A 670 10.19 8.66 10.31
CA GLY A 670 10.48 9.43 9.09
C GLY A 670 11.73 8.96 8.31
N ARG A 671 12.60 8.14 8.94
CA ARG A 671 13.75 7.53 8.27
C ARG A 671 13.41 6.19 7.61
N LEU A 672 12.62 5.34 8.27
CA LEU A 672 12.08 4.11 7.67
C LEU A 672 11.20 4.45 6.46
N THR A 673 10.38 5.50 6.58
CA THR A 673 9.41 5.90 5.56
C THR A 673 9.99 6.80 4.45
N LEU A 674 11.30 7.08 4.47
CA LEU A 674 11.91 8.11 3.65
C LEU A 674 11.77 7.88 2.13
N GLY A 675 11.94 6.64 1.66
CA GLY A 675 11.79 6.29 0.24
C GLY A 675 10.37 6.59 -0.26
N GLU A 676 9.38 6.05 0.45
CA GLU A 676 7.95 6.24 0.19
C GLU A 676 7.52 7.71 0.20
N ASN A 677 8.01 8.47 1.17
CA ASN A 677 7.67 9.89 1.32
C ASN A 677 8.25 10.76 0.18
N ILE A 678 9.46 10.43 -0.28
CA ILE A 678 10.07 11.06 -1.47
C ILE A 678 9.29 10.65 -2.73
N ALA A 679 8.91 9.38 -2.82
CA ALA A 679 8.23 8.83 -3.99
C ALA A 679 6.79 9.36 -4.14
N ASP A 680 6.02 9.51 -3.07
CA ASP A 680 4.71 10.18 -3.08
C ASP A 680 4.80 11.62 -3.61
N ALA A 681 5.71 12.42 -3.05
CA ALA A 681 5.84 13.84 -3.42
C ALA A 681 6.36 14.03 -4.85
N GLY A 682 7.34 13.22 -5.26
CA GLY A 682 7.85 13.19 -6.64
C GLY A 682 6.79 12.72 -7.63
N GLY A 683 6.08 11.64 -7.30
CA GLY A 683 5.10 11.01 -8.17
C GLY A 683 3.86 11.84 -8.41
N LEU A 684 3.29 12.44 -7.35
CA LEU A 684 2.16 13.36 -7.47
C LEU A 684 2.53 14.58 -8.33
N THR A 685 3.73 15.14 -8.13
CA THR A 685 4.22 16.30 -8.88
C THR A 685 4.45 15.95 -10.35
N ALA A 686 5.08 14.82 -10.66
CA ALA A 686 5.26 14.35 -12.02
C ALA A 686 3.90 14.13 -12.73
N SER A 687 2.95 13.50 -12.04
CA SER A 687 1.62 13.22 -12.59
C SER A 687 0.79 14.47 -12.85
N PHE A 688 0.79 15.45 -11.93
CA PHE A 688 0.04 16.70 -12.13
C PHE A 688 0.51 17.44 -13.37
N HIS A 689 1.83 17.59 -13.54
CA HIS A 689 2.40 18.30 -14.70
C HIS A 689 2.24 17.51 -16.01
N ALA A 690 2.28 16.17 -15.97
CA ALA A 690 1.97 15.32 -17.13
C ALA A 690 0.49 15.45 -17.55
N TRP A 691 -0.45 15.44 -16.60
CA TRP A 691 -1.86 15.68 -16.88
C TRP A 691 -2.13 17.10 -17.41
N LYS A 692 -1.55 18.15 -16.81
CA LYS A 692 -1.76 19.53 -17.29
C LYS A 692 -1.33 19.71 -18.75
N LYS A 693 -0.23 19.09 -19.17
CA LYS A 693 0.20 19.05 -20.59
C LYS A 693 -0.89 18.46 -21.51
N HIS A 694 -1.56 17.38 -21.08
CA HIS A 694 -2.69 16.80 -21.84
C HIS A 694 -3.93 17.70 -21.84
N ASP A 695 -4.33 18.24 -20.69
CA ASP A 695 -5.50 19.12 -20.56
C ASP A 695 -5.34 20.45 -21.33
N GLU A 696 -4.11 20.97 -21.45
CA GLU A 696 -3.80 22.13 -22.30
C GLU A 696 -3.86 21.81 -23.80
N ALA A 697 -3.45 20.60 -24.21
CA ALA A 697 -3.50 20.17 -25.60
C ALA A 697 -4.91 19.74 -26.06
N LYS A 698 -5.69 19.13 -25.17
CA LYS A 698 -7.06 18.65 -25.39
C LYS A 698 -7.82 18.66 -24.04
N PRO A 699 -8.55 19.74 -23.73
CA PRO A 699 -9.23 19.87 -22.45
C PRO A 699 -10.19 18.72 -22.12
N ASP A 700 -10.04 18.18 -20.91
CA ASP A 700 -10.96 17.20 -20.32
C ASP A 700 -12.41 17.72 -20.22
N LEU A 701 -13.37 16.80 -20.21
CA LEU A 701 -14.75 17.07 -19.82
C LEU A 701 -14.86 17.19 -18.29
N HIS A 702 -15.87 17.90 -17.78
CA HIS A 702 -16.14 17.93 -16.33
C HIS A 702 -17.00 16.72 -15.91
N LEU A 703 -16.88 16.31 -14.64
CA LEU A 703 -17.79 15.34 -14.04
C LEU A 703 -19.16 15.97 -13.72
N PRO A 704 -20.27 15.24 -13.91
CA PRO A 704 -21.60 15.74 -13.59
C PRO A 704 -21.79 15.88 -12.06
N GLY A 705 -22.38 16.99 -11.62
CA GLY A 705 -22.63 17.24 -10.19
C GLY A 705 -21.41 17.67 -9.36
N LEU A 706 -20.26 17.90 -10.01
CA LEU A 706 -19.02 18.37 -9.39
C LEU A 706 -18.54 19.70 -10.00
N ASP A 707 -19.45 20.49 -10.58
CA ASP A 707 -19.17 21.78 -11.22
C ASP A 707 -18.72 22.91 -10.28
N SER A 708 -18.81 22.68 -8.96
CA SER A 708 -18.19 23.52 -7.92
C SER A 708 -16.67 23.37 -7.81
N PHE A 709 -16.09 22.29 -8.36
CA PHE A 709 -14.66 21.98 -8.31
C PHE A 709 -13.98 22.26 -9.66
N SER A 710 -12.75 22.79 -9.62
CA SER A 710 -11.89 22.79 -10.81
C SER A 710 -11.32 21.38 -11.08
N LYS A 711 -10.85 21.14 -12.31
CA LYS A 711 -10.19 19.89 -12.68
C LYS A 711 -8.95 19.61 -11.82
N GLU A 712 -8.19 20.66 -11.49
CA GLU A 712 -7.04 20.58 -10.59
C GLU A 712 -7.45 20.14 -9.19
N GLN A 713 -8.58 20.63 -8.67
CA GLN A 713 -9.11 20.16 -7.39
C GLN A 713 -9.57 18.69 -7.48
N LEU A 714 -10.24 18.30 -8.57
CA LEU A 714 -10.65 16.91 -8.80
C LEU A 714 -9.46 15.94 -8.98
N PHE A 715 -8.33 16.40 -9.52
CA PHE A 715 -7.07 15.63 -9.56
C PHE A 715 -6.59 15.27 -8.15
N PHE A 716 -6.48 16.25 -7.24
CA PHE A 716 -6.01 16.01 -5.87
C PHE A 716 -7.04 15.25 -5.02
N ILE A 717 -8.34 15.44 -5.27
CA ILE A 717 -9.41 14.62 -4.68
C ILE A 717 -9.28 13.16 -5.17
N SER A 718 -8.95 12.93 -6.45
CA SER A 718 -8.71 11.58 -6.98
C SER A 718 -7.47 10.91 -6.35
N TYR A 719 -6.40 11.67 -6.09
CA TYR A 719 -5.24 11.20 -5.33
C TYR A 719 -5.63 10.77 -3.90
N ALA A 720 -6.30 11.65 -3.15
CA ALA A 720 -6.65 11.35 -1.76
C ALA A 720 -7.69 10.22 -1.63
N ASN A 721 -8.58 10.05 -2.62
CA ASN A 721 -9.54 8.93 -2.69
C ASN A 721 -8.88 7.55 -2.70
N TRP A 722 -7.71 7.39 -3.32
CA TRP A 722 -6.95 6.14 -3.29
C TRP A 722 -6.48 5.77 -1.87
N TRP A 723 -6.18 6.78 -1.04
CA TRP A 723 -5.70 6.60 0.33
C TRP A 723 -6.81 6.57 1.41
N CYS A 724 -8.05 6.90 1.07
CA CYS A 724 -9.16 6.89 2.03
C CYS A 724 -9.33 5.53 2.72
N GLY A 725 -9.33 5.55 4.05
CA GLY A 725 -9.28 4.34 4.88
C GLY A 725 -9.63 4.53 6.36
N LYS A 726 -9.62 3.39 7.07
CA LYS A 726 -9.71 3.22 8.53
C LYS A 726 -8.64 2.22 8.99
N THR A 727 -8.08 2.42 10.19
CA THR A 727 -7.11 1.50 10.82
C THR A 727 -7.37 1.46 12.33
N THR A 728 -7.29 0.29 12.96
CA THR A 728 -7.38 0.11 14.42
C THR A 728 -6.06 0.46 15.10
N LYS A 729 -6.08 0.67 16.42
CA LYS A 729 -4.90 1.16 17.16
C LYS A 729 -3.75 0.16 17.14
N GLU A 730 -4.07 -1.12 17.19
CA GLU A 730 -3.15 -2.25 17.17
C GLU A 730 -2.54 -2.42 15.77
N ALA A 731 -3.36 -2.32 14.71
CA ALA A 731 -2.89 -2.33 13.32
C ALA A 731 -2.03 -1.09 12.98
N ALA A 732 -2.33 0.07 13.59
CA ALA A 732 -1.49 1.26 13.49
C ALA A 732 -0.11 1.05 14.16
N GLU A 733 -0.06 0.42 15.34
CA GLU A 733 1.21 0.06 15.99
C GLU A 733 2.02 -0.94 15.15
N LYS A 734 1.38 -1.97 14.57
CA LYS A 734 2.05 -2.91 13.65
C LYS A 734 2.67 -2.16 12.47
N GLY A 735 1.92 -1.23 11.87
CA GLY A 735 2.39 -0.40 10.76
C GLY A 735 3.63 0.43 11.13
N ILE A 736 3.58 1.16 12.25
CA ILE A 736 4.67 2.04 12.70
C ILE A 736 6.02 1.31 12.90
N TYR A 737 6.00 0.00 13.19
CA TYR A 737 7.23 -0.81 13.34
C TYR A 737 7.68 -1.54 12.06
N THR A 738 6.76 -1.87 11.15
CA THR A 738 7.04 -2.83 10.05
C THR A 738 6.78 -2.32 8.65
N ASP A 739 5.98 -1.26 8.49
CA ASP A 739 5.58 -0.75 7.18
C ASP A 739 6.54 0.37 6.73
N PRO A 740 7.24 0.25 5.58
CA PRO A 740 8.00 1.36 5.02
C PRO A 740 7.08 2.50 4.55
N HIS A 741 5.77 2.27 4.39
CA HIS A 741 4.85 3.33 4.03
C HIS A 741 4.40 4.14 5.24
N ALA A 742 4.42 5.48 5.11
CA ALA A 742 3.75 6.34 6.08
C ALA A 742 2.24 6.02 6.17
N PRO A 743 1.58 6.27 7.32
CA PRO A 743 0.14 6.09 7.48
C PRO A 743 -0.64 6.80 6.36
N LYS A 744 -1.74 6.20 5.91
CA LYS A 744 -2.48 6.66 4.71
C LYS A 744 -2.94 8.12 4.79
N SER A 745 -3.27 8.61 5.99
CA SER A 745 -3.58 10.01 6.26
C SER A 745 -2.36 10.94 6.12
N ALA A 746 -1.15 10.51 6.48
CA ALA A 746 0.10 11.25 6.22
C ALA A 746 0.42 11.28 4.71
N ARG A 747 0.23 10.15 3.99
CA ARG A 747 0.36 10.09 2.51
C ARG A 747 -0.63 11.00 1.78
N ILE A 748 -1.72 11.42 2.44
CA ILE A 748 -2.57 12.53 1.98
C ILE A 748 -1.97 13.88 2.43
N ILE A 749 -1.90 14.11 3.74
CA ILE A 749 -1.67 15.44 4.35
C ILE A 749 -0.28 16.00 4.01
N GLU A 750 0.78 15.21 4.24
CA GLU A 750 2.16 15.70 4.08
C GLU A 750 2.54 15.84 2.60
N THR A 751 2.00 14.97 1.74
CA THR A 751 2.14 15.08 0.29
C THR A 751 1.41 16.33 -0.25
N MET A 752 0.24 16.70 0.31
CA MET A 752 -0.41 17.99 0.00
C MET A 752 0.39 19.19 0.58
N ALA A 753 1.01 19.05 1.74
CA ALA A 753 1.91 20.06 2.31
C ALA A 753 3.18 20.28 1.46
N ASN A 754 3.59 19.28 0.68
CA ASN A 754 4.72 19.36 -0.25
C ASN A 754 4.33 19.79 -1.66
N SER A 755 3.07 19.61 -2.08
CA SER A 755 2.59 20.11 -3.38
C SER A 755 2.30 21.61 -3.34
N ARG A 756 2.99 22.40 -4.18
CA ARG A 756 2.62 23.79 -4.43
C ARG A 756 1.32 23.86 -5.25
N GLU A 757 1.18 22.96 -6.20
CA GLU A 757 0.09 22.90 -7.17
C GLU A 757 -1.25 22.65 -6.46
N PHE A 758 -1.26 21.83 -5.41
CA PHE A 758 -2.39 21.71 -4.47
C PHE A 758 -2.73 23.05 -3.80
N LYS A 759 -1.72 23.72 -3.22
CA LYS A 759 -1.89 24.99 -2.51
C LYS A 759 -2.35 26.12 -3.44
N ASP A 760 -1.92 26.12 -4.70
CA ASP A 760 -2.41 27.03 -5.73
C ASP A 760 -3.86 26.69 -6.15
N ALA A 761 -4.23 25.40 -6.30
CA ALA A 761 -5.58 24.95 -6.68
C ALA A 761 -6.65 25.21 -5.59
N PHE A 762 -6.37 24.88 -4.33
CA PHE A 762 -7.25 25.12 -3.19
C PHE A 762 -7.09 26.52 -2.56
N LYS A 763 -6.20 27.35 -3.12
CA LYS A 763 -5.98 28.77 -2.75
C LYS A 763 -5.50 28.97 -1.31
N CYS A 764 -4.64 28.07 -0.84
CA CYS A 764 -4.12 28.09 0.52
C CYS A 764 -3.32 29.37 0.82
N PRO A 765 -3.31 29.86 2.09
CA PRO A 765 -2.68 31.13 2.44
C PRO A 765 -1.16 31.17 2.22
N ASP A 766 -0.47 30.08 2.56
CA ASP A 766 0.91 29.83 2.09
C ASP A 766 0.87 28.87 0.90
N LYS A 767 1.83 29.07 -0.01
CA LYS A 767 1.99 28.40 -1.30
C LYS A 767 3.38 27.78 -1.46
N LYS A 768 4.25 27.91 -0.47
CA LYS A 768 5.51 27.18 -0.41
C LYS A 768 5.25 25.70 -0.09
N PRO A 769 5.92 24.76 -0.77
CA PRO A 769 6.14 23.41 -0.23
C PRO A 769 6.76 23.47 1.17
N VAL A 770 6.46 22.50 2.03
CA VAL A 770 7.22 22.29 3.28
C VAL A 770 8.58 21.71 2.93
N CYS A 771 8.58 20.55 2.26
CA CYS A 771 9.76 19.90 1.69
C CYS A 771 9.65 19.80 0.16
N LYS A 772 10.80 19.77 -0.52
CA LYS A 772 10.89 19.52 -1.97
C LYS A 772 12.22 18.86 -2.33
N LEU A 773 12.17 17.87 -3.23
CA LEU A 773 13.35 17.19 -3.78
C LEU A 773 13.36 17.23 -5.32
N TRP A 774 12.30 16.71 -5.96
CA TRP A 774 12.03 16.75 -7.41
C TRP A 774 11.08 17.90 -7.78
#